data_AF-A0A1V9ZZK8-F1
#
_entry.id   AF-A0A1V9ZZK8-F1
#
_cell.length_a   1.000
_cell.length_b   1.000
_cell.length_c   1.000
_cell.angle_alpha   90.00
_cell.angle_beta   90.00
_cell.angle_gamma   90.00
#
_symmetry.space_group_name_H-M   'P 1'
#
loop_
_entity.id
_entity.type
_entity.pdbx_description
1 polymer ?
#
loop_
_entity_poly.entity_id
_entity_poly.type
_entity_poly.pdbx_seq_one_letter_code
_entity_poly.pdbx_strand_id
1 'polypeptide(L)'
;MMASQRPLIDMDGAYELRVCCMGAGYVGGPTMAVIAKFCPRIRVVVVDISAKQIARWNRGDLPIYEPKLEELVAAQRNKNLFFSTEIDRNIKEADLIFVCVNTPTKATGFGAGAAADTKHVEACARMIAESATSDKIVVEKSTVPVHTAEVLNTVFEANSSTSVHFEVLSNPEFLSEGTAVSDLMDPSRILIGGNSTPSGQKAVETLVSIYEHWVARDKIITTNVWSSELSKLVANAFLAQRISSMNSISALCEATGADVSEVARAVGTDPRIGDKFLQVSVGFGGSCFQKDILNLVYLAESCHLPQVAAYWRSVVDMNEYQKNRFSKLIVSKLFHSVTNKKIAILGFAYKKDTGDTRETAAAAIIKALVAERANIHIYDPKVEKEDMIDELQYQGLAQCDIETIHVASSPYEATNKAHAIAILTEWTEFTALPYDRIYQDMLKPAFENNINTTPFSFFLTHPTPLSVLIFFFHRHYEIMFDFLKRPTLEDELFKMKFTAKSLLRNAKKCEKNQVAAKAKLKKAIEQGNMEGAKIYATNAIREKNQFLSYLQLSSRIDAVAARVQTAISMGKLKQNMSGVVKGMDHVMDSMNVEKISSTMDQFEKQFEDLDVRSAYMESAMNSTTAGATPADQVDDLIQMVADQNGLVIAGQLDDAGSVGTELPLQASAAPSKTDELSARLAALRKA
;
A
#
# COMPACT_ATOMS: atom_id res chain seq x y z
N MET A 1 12.23 -41.01 -44.85
CA MET A 1 11.47 -41.89 -43.94
C MET A 1 12.02 -41.70 -42.54
N MET A 2 11.43 -40.78 -41.76
CA MET A 2 11.80 -40.53 -40.37
C MET A 2 10.63 -40.93 -39.49
N ALA A 3 10.90 -41.81 -38.53
CA ALA A 3 9.91 -42.43 -37.67
C ALA A 3 9.37 -41.40 -36.65
N SER A 4 8.10 -41.05 -36.77
CA SER A 4 7.33 -40.37 -35.73
C SER A 4 7.05 -41.35 -34.60
N GLN A 5 7.74 -41.21 -33.46
CA GLN A 5 7.36 -41.89 -32.22
C GLN A 5 5.96 -41.39 -31.80
N ARG A 6 4.98 -42.29 -31.85
CA ARG A 6 3.63 -42.07 -31.31
C ARG A 6 3.69 -42.05 -29.76
N PRO A 7 2.82 -41.30 -29.07
CA PRO A 7 2.80 -41.31 -27.61
C PRO A 7 2.31 -42.67 -27.07
N LEU A 8 2.78 -42.98 -25.87
CA LEU A 8 2.48 -44.18 -25.08
C LEU A 8 0.97 -44.31 -24.87
N ILE A 9 0.37 -45.34 -25.47
CA ILE A 9 -1.04 -45.71 -25.27
C ILE A 9 -1.10 -46.66 -24.06
N ASP A 10 -2.04 -46.36 -23.16
CA ASP A 10 -2.36 -47.13 -21.95
C ASP A 10 -2.82 -48.58 -22.25
N MET A 11 -2.67 -49.47 -21.27
CA MET A 11 -3.15 -50.87 -21.28
C MET A 11 -4.67 -50.99 -21.48
N ASP A 12 -5.46 -49.93 -21.20
CA ASP A 12 -6.91 -49.84 -21.50
C ASP A 12 -7.25 -48.93 -22.70
N GLY A 13 -6.26 -48.28 -23.33
CA GLY A 13 -6.41 -47.54 -24.60
C GLY A 13 -7.31 -46.29 -24.62
N ALA A 14 -7.86 -45.84 -23.48
CA ALA A 14 -8.90 -44.80 -23.45
C ALA A 14 -8.38 -43.34 -23.40
N TYR A 15 -7.15 -43.08 -22.93
CA TYR A 15 -6.61 -41.73 -22.75
C TYR A 15 -5.16 -41.62 -23.26
N GLU A 16 -4.81 -40.48 -23.84
CA GLU A 16 -3.48 -40.17 -24.40
C GLU A 16 -2.51 -39.59 -23.36
N LEU A 17 -3.04 -38.98 -22.29
CA LEU A 17 -2.28 -38.37 -21.21
C LEU A 17 -3.10 -38.39 -19.92
N ARG A 18 -2.43 -38.52 -18.78
CA ARG A 18 -3.03 -38.47 -17.45
C ARG A 18 -2.49 -37.29 -16.67
N VAL A 19 -3.41 -36.44 -16.20
CA VAL A 19 -3.14 -35.26 -15.39
C VAL A 19 -3.67 -35.47 -13.99
N CYS A 20 -2.81 -35.34 -12.99
CA CYS A 20 -3.19 -35.19 -11.59
C CYS A 20 -3.06 -33.72 -11.19
N CYS A 21 -4.02 -33.17 -10.44
CA CYS A 21 -3.94 -31.82 -9.89
C CYS A 21 -4.08 -31.90 -8.38
N MET A 22 -3.00 -31.55 -7.67
CA MET A 22 -2.98 -31.46 -6.21
C MET A 22 -3.47 -30.08 -5.78
N GLY A 23 -4.66 -30.03 -5.18
CA GLY A 23 -5.35 -28.82 -4.73
C GLY A 23 -6.68 -28.63 -5.45
N ALA A 24 -7.79 -28.79 -4.72
CA ALA A 24 -9.16 -28.65 -5.23
C ALA A 24 -9.78 -27.28 -4.90
N GLY A 25 -8.94 -26.24 -4.81
CA GLY A 25 -9.35 -24.86 -4.54
C GLY A 25 -9.73 -24.06 -5.79
N TYR A 26 -9.66 -22.74 -5.65
CA TYR A 26 -10.07 -21.76 -6.66
C TYR A 26 -9.27 -21.81 -7.96
N VAL A 27 -8.02 -22.27 -7.90
CA VAL A 27 -7.15 -22.39 -9.08
C VAL A 27 -7.27 -23.76 -9.72
N GLY A 28 -7.04 -24.83 -8.94
CA GLY A 28 -6.97 -26.20 -9.45
C GLY A 28 -8.30 -26.68 -10.03
N GLY A 29 -9.42 -26.50 -9.31
CA GLY A 29 -10.74 -26.97 -9.75
C GLY A 29 -11.17 -26.40 -11.10
N PRO A 30 -11.29 -25.06 -11.24
CA PRO A 30 -11.67 -24.42 -12.51
C PRO A 30 -10.69 -24.71 -13.65
N THR A 31 -9.38 -24.67 -13.41
CA THR A 31 -8.37 -24.97 -14.45
C THR A 31 -8.57 -26.38 -15.00
N MET A 32 -8.70 -27.37 -14.11
CA MET A 32 -8.88 -28.76 -14.51
C MET A 32 -10.22 -29.03 -15.19
N ALA A 33 -11.28 -28.33 -14.79
CA ALA A 33 -12.58 -28.41 -15.46
C ALA A 33 -12.52 -27.87 -16.91
N VAL A 34 -11.75 -26.81 -17.15
CA VAL A 34 -11.53 -26.25 -18.50
C VAL A 34 -10.66 -27.18 -19.34
N ILE A 35 -9.55 -27.69 -18.79
CA ILE A 35 -8.69 -28.67 -19.48
C ILE A 35 -9.52 -29.90 -19.88
N ALA A 36 -10.31 -30.46 -18.95
CA ALA A 36 -11.14 -31.64 -19.24
C ALA A 36 -12.15 -31.37 -20.38
N LYS A 37 -12.73 -30.17 -20.44
CA LYS A 37 -13.67 -29.80 -21.50
C LYS A 37 -13.03 -29.77 -22.89
N PHE A 38 -11.84 -29.20 -23.02
CA PHE A 38 -11.18 -29.02 -24.32
C PHE A 38 -10.29 -30.20 -24.72
N CYS A 39 -9.90 -31.04 -23.77
CA CYS A 39 -9.03 -32.19 -24.00
C CYS A 39 -9.73 -33.50 -23.59
N PRO A 40 -10.73 -33.99 -24.36
CA PRO A 40 -11.52 -35.17 -23.98
C PRO A 40 -10.70 -36.47 -23.91
N ARG A 41 -9.52 -36.50 -24.55
CA ARG A 41 -8.58 -37.64 -24.51
C ARG A 41 -7.56 -37.56 -23.37
N ILE A 42 -7.63 -36.53 -22.54
CA ILE A 42 -6.80 -36.39 -21.33
C ILE A 42 -7.67 -36.76 -20.13
N ARG A 43 -7.18 -37.69 -19.30
CA ARG A 43 -7.79 -37.99 -18.01
C ARG A 43 -7.29 -37.00 -16.96
N VAL A 44 -8.20 -36.27 -16.35
CA VAL A 44 -7.90 -35.24 -15.35
C VAL A 44 -8.45 -35.66 -13.99
N VAL A 45 -7.58 -35.78 -12.99
CA VAL A 45 -7.98 -36.09 -11.62
C VAL A 45 -7.53 -34.98 -10.68
N VAL A 46 -8.49 -34.33 -10.02
CA VAL A 46 -8.23 -33.35 -8.97
C VAL A 46 -8.22 -34.06 -7.63
N VAL A 47 -7.13 -33.92 -6.87
CA VAL A 47 -6.98 -34.50 -5.54
C VAL A 47 -6.77 -33.44 -4.47
N ASP A 48 -7.29 -33.72 -3.28
CA ASP A 48 -7.13 -32.86 -2.11
C ASP A 48 -7.14 -33.69 -0.82
N ILE A 49 -6.44 -33.22 0.21
CA ILE A 49 -6.46 -33.81 1.55
C ILE A 49 -7.83 -33.62 2.23
N SER A 50 -8.57 -32.59 1.83
CA SER A 50 -9.90 -32.28 2.36
C SER A 50 -10.97 -33.17 1.74
N ALA A 51 -11.27 -34.28 2.42
CA ALA A 51 -12.36 -35.17 2.04
C ALA A 51 -13.71 -34.45 1.94
N LYS A 52 -13.94 -33.44 2.80
CA LYS A 52 -15.14 -32.58 2.74
C LYS A 52 -15.21 -31.81 1.43
N GLN A 53 -14.11 -31.21 0.98
CA GLN A 53 -14.06 -30.44 -0.26
C GLN A 53 -14.25 -31.33 -1.50
N ILE A 54 -13.57 -32.48 -1.55
CA ILE A 54 -13.74 -33.46 -2.64
C ILE A 54 -15.18 -33.99 -2.70
N ALA A 55 -15.80 -34.25 -1.55
CA ALA A 55 -17.19 -34.67 -1.49
C ALA A 55 -18.16 -33.62 -2.06
N ARG A 56 -17.88 -32.33 -1.87
CA ARG A 56 -18.67 -31.21 -2.43
C ARG A 56 -18.55 -31.16 -3.96
N TRP A 57 -17.33 -31.21 -4.48
CA TRP A 57 -17.07 -31.32 -5.93
C TRP A 57 -17.80 -32.49 -6.58
N ASN A 58 -17.89 -33.64 -5.91
CA ASN A 58 -18.57 -34.82 -6.43
C ASN A 58 -20.10 -34.75 -6.39
N ARG A 59 -20.71 -33.99 -5.47
CA ARG A 59 -22.18 -33.92 -5.30
C ARG A 59 -22.85 -32.78 -6.08
N GLY A 60 -22.09 -31.81 -6.59
CA GLY A 60 -22.60 -30.69 -7.39
C GLY A 60 -22.80 -29.39 -6.61
N ASP A 61 -22.90 -29.43 -5.28
CA ASP A 61 -22.71 -28.26 -4.42
C ASP A 61 -21.22 -27.92 -4.37
N LEU A 62 -20.75 -27.12 -5.32
CA LEU A 62 -19.33 -26.81 -5.46
C LEU A 62 -18.82 -26.01 -4.26
N PRO A 63 -17.57 -26.25 -3.80
CA PRO A 63 -17.01 -25.55 -2.64
C PRO A 63 -16.64 -24.09 -2.91
N ILE A 64 -16.72 -23.65 -4.16
CA ILE A 64 -16.46 -22.29 -4.61
C ILE A 64 -17.59 -21.85 -5.53
N TYR A 65 -17.99 -20.59 -5.42
CA TYR A 65 -18.91 -19.98 -6.36
C TYR A 65 -18.12 -19.35 -7.50
N GLU A 66 -18.40 -19.79 -8.73
CA GLU A 66 -18.00 -19.06 -9.94
C GLU A 66 -19.06 -19.16 -11.04
N PRO A 67 -19.34 -18.07 -11.79
CA PRO A 67 -20.26 -18.12 -12.91
C PRO A 67 -19.86 -19.20 -13.92
N LYS A 68 -20.84 -20.04 -14.31
CA LYS A 68 -20.71 -21.15 -15.28
C LYS A 68 -19.84 -22.34 -14.85
N LEU A 69 -19.25 -22.30 -13.66
CA LEU A 69 -18.38 -23.39 -13.20
C LEU A 69 -19.18 -24.67 -12.90
N GLU A 70 -20.35 -24.55 -12.28
CA GLU A 70 -21.20 -25.70 -11.95
C GLU A 70 -21.62 -26.49 -13.20
N GLU A 71 -22.09 -25.78 -14.22
CA GLU A 71 -22.45 -26.36 -15.52
C GLU A 71 -21.26 -27.06 -16.17
N LEU A 72 -20.09 -26.40 -16.19
CA LEU A 72 -18.86 -26.94 -16.76
C LEU A 72 -18.44 -28.25 -16.07
N VAL A 73 -18.43 -28.26 -14.75
CA VAL A 73 -18.02 -29.43 -13.96
C VAL A 73 -19.03 -30.55 -14.12
N ALA A 74 -20.32 -30.26 -14.06
CA ALA A 74 -21.37 -31.26 -14.28
C ALA A 74 -21.26 -31.93 -15.67
N ALA A 75 -20.85 -31.17 -16.70
CA ALA A 75 -20.72 -31.69 -18.06
C ALA A 75 -19.54 -32.67 -18.25
N GLN A 76 -18.45 -32.54 -17.47
CA GLN A 76 -17.22 -33.33 -17.63
C GLN A 76 -16.99 -34.37 -16.54
N ARG A 77 -17.59 -34.18 -15.36
CA ARG A 77 -17.42 -35.08 -14.21
C ARG A 77 -17.79 -36.52 -14.58
N ASN A 78 -16.98 -37.47 -14.14
CA ASN A 78 -17.10 -38.89 -14.42
C ASN A 78 -16.98 -39.29 -15.91
N LYS A 79 -16.61 -38.36 -16.80
CA LYS A 79 -16.21 -38.67 -18.18
C LYS A 79 -14.70 -38.73 -18.25
N ASN A 80 -14.05 -37.57 -18.19
CA ASN A 80 -12.61 -37.43 -18.13
C ASN A 80 -12.14 -36.50 -16.99
N LEU A 81 -13.07 -35.91 -16.22
CA LEU A 81 -12.79 -35.15 -14.99
C LEU A 81 -13.22 -35.96 -13.76
N PHE A 82 -12.32 -36.13 -12.80
CA PHE A 82 -12.56 -36.88 -11.57
C PHE A 82 -12.06 -36.11 -10.34
N PHE A 83 -12.70 -36.32 -9.19
CA PHE A 83 -12.28 -35.77 -7.90
C PHE A 83 -12.06 -36.89 -6.89
N SER A 84 -10.90 -36.94 -6.26
CA SER A 84 -10.52 -38.06 -5.37
C SER A 84 -9.71 -37.61 -4.16
N THR A 85 -9.71 -38.42 -3.11
CA THR A 85 -8.79 -38.29 -1.96
C THR A 85 -7.60 -39.26 -2.06
N GLU A 86 -7.56 -40.12 -3.09
CA GLU A 86 -6.48 -41.12 -3.30
C GLU A 86 -5.25 -40.46 -3.95
N ILE A 87 -4.51 -39.63 -3.19
CA ILE A 87 -3.38 -38.85 -3.71
C ILE A 87 -2.29 -39.74 -4.31
N ASP A 88 -1.75 -40.70 -3.55
CA ASP A 88 -0.61 -41.53 -3.96
C ASP A 88 -0.88 -42.32 -5.25
N ARG A 89 -2.10 -42.86 -5.38
CA ARG A 89 -2.53 -43.58 -6.57
C ARG A 89 -2.51 -42.68 -7.79
N ASN A 90 -3.06 -41.48 -7.69
CA ASN A 90 -3.16 -40.56 -8.82
C ASN A 90 -1.80 -39.93 -9.16
N ILE A 91 -0.88 -39.80 -8.20
CA ILE A 91 0.52 -39.45 -8.49
C ILE A 91 1.20 -40.57 -9.30
N LYS A 92 1.03 -41.83 -8.92
CA LYS A 92 1.61 -42.99 -9.62
C LYS A 92 1.15 -43.05 -11.07
N GLU A 93 -0.15 -42.91 -11.30
CA GLU A 93 -0.77 -43.03 -12.61
C GLU A 93 -0.50 -41.83 -13.54
N ALA A 94 -0.22 -40.64 -13.02
CA ALA A 94 -0.14 -39.41 -13.82
C ALA A 94 1.16 -39.28 -14.64
N ASP A 95 1.06 -38.61 -15.79
CA ASP A 95 2.20 -38.16 -16.59
C ASP A 95 2.56 -36.70 -16.24
N LEU A 96 1.52 -35.88 -16.00
CA LEU A 96 1.62 -34.49 -15.58
C LEU A 96 0.98 -34.29 -14.21
N ILE A 97 1.64 -33.57 -13.30
CA ILE A 97 1.14 -33.27 -11.97
C ILE A 97 1.12 -31.75 -11.76
N PHE A 98 -0.07 -31.15 -11.69
CA PHE A 98 -0.24 -29.76 -11.29
C PHE A 98 -0.19 -29.64 -9.77
N VAL A 99 0.58 -28.68 -9.27
CA VAL A 99 0.62 -28.28 -7.87
C VAL A 99 -0.11 -26.94 -7.75
N CYS A 100 -1.31 -26.96 -7.17
CA CYS A 100 -2.24 -25.83 -7.05
C CYS A 100 -2.65 -25.61 -5.58
N VAL A 101 -1.66 -25.62 -4.67
CA VAL A 101 -1.87 -25.47 -3.22
C VAL A 101 -1.61 -24.03 -2.77
N ASN A 102 -2.20 -23.65 -1.63
CA ASN A 102 -2.04 -22.31 -1.09
C ASN A 102 -0.61 -22.05 -0.59
N THR A 103 -0.16 -20.82 -0.79
CA THR A 103 1.11 -20.25 -0.31
C THR A 103 0.80 -19.02 0.56
N PRO A 104 0.22 -19.21 1.76
CA PRO A 104 -0.19 -18.10 2.60
C PRO A 104 1.03 -17.27 3.03
N THR A 105 0.83 -16.01 3.40
CA THR A 105 1.90 -15.19 3.98
C THR A 105 2.33 -15.78 5.33
N LYS A 106 3.64 -15.83 5.59
CA LYS A 106 4.18 -16.27 6.88
C LYS A 106 3.67 -15.36 8.00
N ALA A 107 3.07 -15.94 9.04
CA ALA A 107 2.59 -15.19 10.20
C ALA A 107 3.72 -14.90 11.22
N THR A 108 4.76 -15.72 11.27
CA THR A 108 5.85 -15.63 12.24
C THR A 108 7.22 -15.97 11.64
N GLY A 109 8.29 -15.59 12.35
CA GLY A 109 9.68 -15.86 11.94
C GLY A 109 10.21 -14.89 10.86
N PHE A 110 11.29 -15.28 10.18
CA PHE A 110 11.89 -14.47 9.12
C PHE A 110 10.92 -14.25 7.96
N GLY A 111 10.75 -13.00 7.53
CA GLY A 111 9.80 -12.61 6.49
C GLY A 111 8.33 -12.61 6.94
N ALA A 112 8.05 -12.63 8.25
CA ALA A 112 6.67 -12.54 8.76
C ALA A 112 5.95 -11.29 8.20
N GLY A 113 4.73 -11.48 7.71
CA GLY A 113 3.91 -10.45 7.10
C GLY A 113 4.26 -10.09 5.66
N ALA A 114 5.26 -10.73 5.03
CA ALA A 114 5.63 -10.43 3.65
C ALA A 114 6.00 -11.66 2.79
N ALA A 115 6.78 -12.59 3.33
CA ALA A 115 7.21 -13.79 2.62
C ALA A 115 6.10 -14.84 2.55
N ALA A 116 6.01 -15.53 1.42
CA ALA A 116 5.14 -16.68 1.23
C ALA A 116 5.65 -17.90 2.03
N ASP A 117 4.72 -18.62 2.63
CA ASP A 117 4.94 -19.91 3.26
C ASP A 117 4.80 -21.02 2.21
N THR A 118 5.92 -21.63 1.84
CA THR A 118 5.99 -22.66 0.80
C THR A 118 5.82 -24.08 1.34
N LYS A 119 5.49 -24.27 2.64
CA LYS A 119 5.36 -25.59 3.27
C LYS A 119 4.47 -26.56 2.51
N HIS A 120 3.37 -26.07 1.93
CA HIS A 120 2.41 -26.91 1.22
C HIS A 120 2.97 -27.36 -0.13
N VAL A 121 3.71 -26.49 -0.81
CA VAL A 121 4.40 -26.79 -2.07
C VAL A 121 5.50 -27.82 -1.82
N GLU A 122 6.30 -27.64 -0.77
CA GLU A 122 7.33 -28.60 -0.36
C GLU A 122 6.71 -29.97 0.01
N ALA A 123 5.63 -29.99 0.79
CA ALA A 123 4.92 -31.22 1.14
C ALA A 123 4.39 -31.95 -0.10
N CYS A 124 3.88 -31.24 -1.10
CA CYS A 124 3.48 -31.83 -2.37
C CYS A 124 4.67 -32.45 -3.10
N ALA A 125 5.81 -31.76 -3.19
CA ALA A 125 7.02 -32.33 -3.78
C ALA A 125 7.47 -33.61 -3.08
N ARG A 126 7.45 -33.65 -1.74
CA ARG A 126 7.80 -34.86 -0.98
C ARG A 126 6.87 -36.02 -1.29
N MET A 127 5.55 -35.78 -1.27
CA MET A 127 4.57 -36.81 -1.65
C MET A 127 4.76 -37.31 -3.10
N ILE A 128 5.09 -36.40 -4.02
CA ILE A 128 5.38 -36.75 -5.41
C ILE A 128 6.63 -37.62 -5.50
N ALA A 129 7.74 -37.22 -4.87
CA ALA A 129 8.99 -38.01 -4.84
C ALA A 129 8.79 -39.41 -4.24
N GLU A 130 8.02 -39.52 -3.15
CA GLU A 130 7.77 -40.79 -2.47
C GLU A 130 6.86 -41.72 -3.27
N SER A 131 5.88 -41.17 -3.98
CA SER A 131 4.86 -41.97 -4.68
C SER A 131 5.20 -42.28 -6.13
N ALA A 132 5.97 -41.45 -6.83
CA ALA A 132 6.22 -41.60 -8.25
C ALA A 132 7.06 -42.84 -8.57
N THR A 133 6.61 -43.62 -9.56
CA THR A 133 7.28 -44.84 -10.05
C THR A 133 7.78 -44.73 -11.48
N SER A 134 7.61 -43.57 -12.12
CA SER A 134 8.01 -43.27 -13.49
C SER A 134 8.26 -41.77 -13.61
N ASP A 135 8.96 -41.34 -14.66
CA ASP A 135 9.21 -39.93 -14.93
C ASP A 135 7.92 -39.10 -14.95
N LYS A 136 7.98 -37.88 -14.39
CA LYS A 136 6.83 -36.96 -14.27
C LYS A 136 7.20 -35.56 -14.73
N ILE A 137 6.22 -34.86 -15.31
CA ILE A 137 6.26 -33.40 -15.46
C ILE A 137 5.47 -32.79 -14.30
N VAL A 138 6.13 -31.98 -13.48
CA VAL A 138 5.51 -31.29 -12.34
C VAL A 138 5.30 -29.83 -12.71
N VAL A 139 4.04 -29.39 -12.71
CA VAL A 139 3.64 -28.04 -13.09
C VAL A 139 3.22 -27.26 -11.86
N GLU A 140 4.08 -26.33 -11.45
CA GLU A 140 3.77 -25.35 -10.43
C GLU A 140 2.80 -24.30 -11.04
N LYS A 141 1.61 -24.14 -10.46
CA LYS A 141 0.58 -23.20 -10.93
C LYS A 141 0.10 -22.23 -9.84
N SER A 142 0.55 -22.43 -8.61
CA SER A 142 0.27 -21.56 -7.49
C SER A 142 0.97 -20.20 -7.65
N THR A 143 0.55 -19.22 -6.87
CA THR A 143 1.31 -17.97 -6.77
C THR A 143 2.48 -18.19 -5.83
N VAL A 144 3.65 -18.50 -6.37
CA VAL A 144 4.85 -18.84 -5.59
C VAL A 144 5.90 -17.73 -5.66
N PRO A 145 6.78 -17.62 -4.65
CA PRO A 145 7.94 -16.74 -4.74
C PRO A 145 8.92 -17.26 -5.80
N VAL A 146 9.76 -16.36 -6.33
CA VAL A 146 10.85 -16.73 -7.24
C VAL A 146 11.80 -17.72 -6.54
N HIS A 147 12.28 -18.73 -7.29
CA HIS A 147 13.09 -19.88 -6.84
C HIS A 147 12.31 -21.06 -6.26
N THR A 148 10.98 -21.08 -6.36
CA THR A 148 10.21 -22.23 -5.84
C THR A 148 10.47 -23.50 -6.63
N ALA A 149 10.64 -23.40 -7.95
CA ALA A 149 11.04 -24.56 -8.75
C ALA A 149 12.41 -25.14 -8.39
N GLU A 150 13.35 -24.32 -7.93
CA GLU A 150 14.67 -24.78 -7.45
C GLU A 150 14.54 -25.57 -6.14
N VAL A 151 13.64 -25.13 -5.26
CA VAL A 151 13.27 -25.89 -4.05
C VAL A 151 12.66 -27.23 -4.42
N LEU A 152 11.72 -27.26 -5.39
CA LEU A 152 11.12 -28.50 -5.87
C LEU A 152 12.18 -29.45 -6.43
N ASN A 153 13.09 -28.97 -7.29
CA ASN A 153 14.19 -29.77 -7.84
C ASN A 153 15.08 -30.34 -6.72
N THR A 154 15.43 -29.53 -5.72
CA THR A 154 16.25 -29.97 -4.58
C THR A 154 15.56 -31.10 -3.81
N VAL A 155 14.24 -31.00 -3.58
CA VAL A 155 13.46 -32.06 -2.92
C VAL A 155 13.42 -33.32 -3.78
N PHE A 156 13.20 -33.19 -5.09
CA PHE A 156 13.20 -34.34 -6.00
C PHE A 156 14.56 -35.02 -6.04
N GLU A 157 15.66 -34.29 -6.23
CA GLU A 157 17.01 -34.84 -6.27
C GLU A 157 17.38 -35.59 -4.98
N ALA A 158 16.93 -35.11 -3.82
CA ALA A 158 17.27 -35.70 -2.53
C ALA A 158 16.40 -36.92 -2.14
N ASN A 159 15.18 -37.04 -2.66
CA ASN A 159 14.19 -38.02 -2.18
C ASN A 159 13.74 -39.03 -3.24
N SER A 160 14.11 -38.84 -4.50
CA SER A 160 13.69 -39.72 -5.59
C SER A 160 14.62 -40.91 -5.75
N SER A 161 14.07 -42.05 -6.20
CA SER A 161 14.92 -43.15 -6.69
C SER A 161 15.73 -42.69 -7.92
N THR A 162 16.95 -43.19 -8.10
CA THR A 162 17.84 -42.83 -9.22
C THR A 162 17.27 -43.15 -10.62
N SER A 163 16.18 -43.91 -10.70
CA SER A 163 15.51 -44.32 -11.93
C SER A 163 14.31 -43.46 -12.33
N VAL A 164 13.97 -42.42 -11.57
CA VAL A 164 12.83 -41.54 -11.86
C VAL A 164 13.32 -40.10 -12.03
N HIS A 165 12.93 -39.47 -13.14
CA HIS A 165 13.27 -38.09 -13.47
C HIS A 165 12.05 -37.17 -13.40
N PHE A 166 12.28 -35.94 -12.91
CA PHE A 166 11.25 -34.91 -12.80
C PHE A 166 11.65 -33.70 -13.63
N GLU A 167 10.72 -33.20 -14.44
CA GLU A 167 10.83 -31.89 -15.09
C GLU A 167 9.86 -30.92 -14.42
N VAL A 168 10.39 -29.85 -13.85
CA VAL A 168 9.59 -28.83 -13.17
C VAL A 168 9.32 -27.66 -14.10
N LEU A 169 8.03 -27.35 -14.28
CA LEU A 169 7.55 -26.21 -15.05
C LEU A 169 6.86 -25.21 -14.13
N SER A 170 7.00 -23.93 -14.44
CA SER A 170 6.13 -22.87 -13.88
C SER A 170 5.04 -22.55 -14.89
N ASN A 171 3.78 -22.56 -14.47
CA ASN A 171 2.63 -22.17 -15.28
C ASN A 171 1.64 -21.34 -14.45
N PRO A 172 1.98 -20.07 -14.18
CA PRO A 172 1.17 -19.19 -13.35
C PRO A 172 -0.27 -19.10 -13.86
N GLU A 173 -1.22 -18.93 -12.95
CA GLU A 173 -2.58 -18.54 -13.32
C GLU A 173 -2.66 -17.02 -13.56
N PHE A 174 -3.63 -16.57 -14.37
CA PHE A 174 -3.98 -15.16 -14.51
C PHE A 174 -5.49 -14.95 -14.47
N LEU A 175 -6.20 -15.81 -13.74
CA LEU A 175 -7.64 -15.74 -13.58
C LEU A 175 -7.99 -14.68 -12.53
N SER A 176 -9.17 -14.10 -12.66
CA SER A 176 -9.74 -13.22 -11.64
C SER A 176 -11.00 -13.86 -11.07
N GLU A 177 -11.17 -13.78 -9.76
CA GLU A 177 -12.40 -14.26 -9.13
C GLU A 177 -13.63 -13.50 -9.65
N GLY A 178 -14.74 -14.19 -9.89
CA GLY A 178 -15.93 -13.68 -10.57
C GLY A 178 -15.90 -13.87 -12.09
N THR A 179 -14.72 -14.13 -12.68
CA THR A 179 -14.53 -14.31 -14.12
C THR A 179 -13.64 -15.49 -14.49
N ALA A 180 -13.27 -16.36 -13.55
CA ALA A 180 -12.20 -17.33 -13.73
C ALA A 180 -12.47 -18.30 -14.90
N VAL A 181 -13.72 -18.75 -15.06
CA VAL A 181 -14.10 -19.64 -16.17
C VAL A 181 -13.92 -18.94 -17.52
N SER A 182 -14.28 -17.67 -17.63
CA SER A 182 -14.09 -16.89 -18.86
C SER A 182 -12.61 -16.67 -19.15
N ASP A 183 -11.84 -16.29 -18.12
CA ASP A 183 -10.40 -16.03 -18.22
C ASP A 183 -9.62 -17.28 -18.64
N LEU A 184 -10.07 -18.47 -18.23
CA LEU A 184 -9.47 -19.75 -18.62
C LEU A 184 -9.88 -20.20 -20.04
N MET A 185 -11.09 -19.87 -20.49
CA MET A 185 -11.57 -20.23 -21.84
C MET A 185 -11.02 -19.32 -22.93
N ASP A 186 -10.83 -18.03 -22.66
CA ASP A 186 -10.21 -17.08 -23.59
C ASP A 186 -9.15 -16.24 -22.86
N PRO A 187 -7.99 -16.82 -22.51
CA PRO A 187 -6.95 -16.11 -21.82
C PRO A 187 -6.33 -15.04 -22.71
N SER A 188 -5.91 -13.92 -22.13
CA SER A 188 -5.06 -12.94 -22.84
C SER A 188 -3.71 -13.54 -23.21
N ARG A 189 -3.19 -14.43 -22.35
CA ARG A 189 -1.96 -15.20 -22.53
C ARG A 189 -1.92 -16.42 -21.60
N ILE A 190 -1.21 -17.45 -22.03
CA ILE A 190 -0.70 -18.54 -21.18
C ILE A 190 0.81 -18.35 -21.06
N LEU A 191 1.35 -18.46 -19.84
CA LEU A 191 2.79 -18.35 -19.58
C LEU A 191 3.32 -19.70 -19.08
N ILE A 192 4.38 -20.20 -19.71
CA ILE A 192 5.03 -21.46 -19.34
C ILE A 192 6.53 -21.24 -19.21
N GLY A 193 7.06 -21.40 -18.00
CA GLY A 193 8.48 -21.44 -17.70
C GLY A 193 9.00 -22.88 -17.64
N GLY A 194 10.13 -23.16 -18.28
CA GLY A 194 10.81 -24.46 -18.18
C GLY A 194 12.32 -24.33 -18.30
N ASN A 195 13.04 -25.42 -18.03
CA ASN A 195 14.49 -25.46 -18.18
C ASN A 195 14.89 -25.44 -19.67
N SER A 196 16.05 -24.87 -19.97
CA SER A 196 16.62 -24.84 -21.33
C SER A 196 17.24 -26.17 -21.78
N THR A 197 17.15 -27.22 -20.96
CA THR A 197 17.61 -28.57 -21.29
C THR A 197 16.70 -29.22 -22.34
N PRO A 198 17.19 -30.20 -23.13
CA PRO A 198 16.35 -30.91 -24.10
C PRO A 198 15.09 -31.56 -23.48
N SER A 199 15.23 -32.12 -22.28
CA SER A 199 14.12 -32.71 -21.52
C SER A 199 13.14 -31.65 -21.01
N GLY A 200 13.65 -30.52 -20.50
CA GLY A 200 12.82 -29.38 -20.07
C GLY A 200 12.03 -28.76 -21.23
N GLN A 201 12.65 -28.59 -22.39
CA GLN A 201 11.94 -28.11 -23.59
C GLN A 201 10.88 -29.10 -24.07
N LYS A 202 11.14 -30.41 -23.99
CA LYS A 202 10.12 -31.43 -24.28
C LYS A 202 8.94 -31.36 -23.30
N ALA A 203 9.21 -31.11 -22.02
CA ALA A 203 8.16 -30.93 -21.01
C ALA A 203 7.33 -29.67 -21.28
N VAL A 204 7.97 -28.55 -21.62
CA VAL A 204 7.30 -27.31 -22.04
C VAL A 204 6.38 -27.58 -23.23
N GLU A 205 6.89 -28.20 -24.31
CA GLU A 205 6.10 -28.47 -25.51
C GLU A 205 4.95 -29.47 -25.24
N THR A 206 5.12 -30.40 -24.29
CA THR A 206 4.02 -31.26 -23.83
C THR A 206 2.90 -30.43 -23.21
N LEU A 207 3.21 -29.50 -22.32
CA LEU A 207 2.20 -28.62 -21.71
C LEU A 207 1.59 -27.63 -22.72
N VAL A 208 2.39 -27.10 -23.64
CA VAL A 208 1.91 -26.28 -24.78
C VAL A 208 0.86 -27.04 -25.57
N SER A 209 1.12 -28.30 -25.93
CA SER A 209 0.19 -29.11 -26.73
C SER A 209 -1.17 -29.29 -26.06
N ILE A 210 -1.23 -29.29 -24.72
CA ILE A 210 -2.49 -29.30 -23.97
C ILE A 210 -3.25 -27.99 -24.22
N TYR A 211 -2.60 -26.84 -23.96
CA TYR A 211 -3.23 -25.53 -24.13
C TYR A 211 -3.63 -25.20 -25.57
N GLU A 212 -2.88 -25.69 -26.57
CA GLU A 212 -3.17 -25.49 -28.00
C GLU A 212 -4.50 -26.12 -28.47
N HIS A 213 -5.15 -26.96 -27.64
CA HIS A 213 -6.49 -27.47 -27.94
C HIS A 213 -7.56 -26.36 -28.00
N TRP A 214 -7.33 -25.23 -27.33
CA TRP A 214 -8.27 -24.09 -27.36
C TRP A 214 -7.61 -22.71 -27.36
N VAL A 215 -6.33 -22.60 -27.01
CA VAL A 215 -5.59 -21.34 -26.99
C VAL A 215 -4.70 -21.25 -28.23
N ALA A 216 -4.80 -20.14 -28.97
CA ALA A 216 -3.94 -19.90 -30.13
C ALA A 216 -2.46 -19.81 -29.70
N ARG A 217 -1.55 -20.39 -30.50
CA ARG A 217 -0.12 -20.50 -30.16
C ARG A 217 0.56 -19.16 -29.90
N ASP A 218 0.14 -18.09 -30.58
CA ASP A 218 0.64 -16.72 -30.37
C ASP A 218 0.28 -16.14 -28.99
N LYS A 219 -0.75 -16.69 -28.33
CA LYS A 219 -1.10 -16.38 -26.93
C LYS A 219 -0.34 -17.25 -25.91
N ILE A 220 0.48 -18.21 -26.33
CA ILE A 220 1.24 -19.08 -25.43
C ILE A 220 2.71 -18.65 -25.42
N ILE A 221 3.13 -18.04 -24.31
CA ILE A 221 4.48 -17.53 -24.11
C ILE A 221 5.30 -18.58 -23.36
N THR A 222 6.41 -19.02 -23.94
CA THR A 222 7.38 -19.90 -23.29
C THR A 222 8.62 -19.13 -22.87
N THR A 223 9.16 -19.43 -21.68
CA THR A 223 10.33 -18.75 -21.10
C THR A 223 11.08 -19.67 -20.13
N ASN A 224 12.10 -19.16 -19.44
CA ASN A 224 12.72 -19.88 -18.32
C ASN A 224 11.85 -19.80 -17.05
N VAL A 225 12.05 -20.74 -16.15
CA VAL A 225 11.24 -20.91 -14.94
C VAL A 225 11.17 -19.63 -14.09
N TRP A 226 12.31 -19.01 -13.79
CA TRP A 226 12.35 -17.80 -12.93
C TRP A 226 11.67 -16.60 -13.59
N SER A 227 11.80 -16.46 -14.90
CA SER A 227 11.13 -15.40 -15.65
C SER A 227 9.61 -15.58 -15.64
N SER A 228 9.13 -16.83 -15.65
CA SER A 228 7.71 -17.15 -15.49
C SER A 228 7.19 -16.76 -14.10
N GLU A 229 7.87 -17.22 -13.04
CA GLU A 229 7.52 -16.91 -11.64
C GLU A 229 7.50 -15.38 -11.39
N LEU A 230 8.56 -14.68 -11.78
CA LEU A 230 8.68 -13.23 -11.58
C LEU A 230 7.61 -12.45 -12.37
N SER A 231 7.30 -12.88 -13.60
CA SER A 231 6.29 -12.21 -14.43
C SER A 231 4.91 -12.18 -13.77
N LYS A 232 4.56 -13.22 -13.00
CA LYS A 232 3.29 -13.25 -12.26
C LYS A 232 3.26 -12.19 -11.14
N LEU A 233 4.31 -12.14 -10.32
CA LEU A 233 4.43 -11.14 -9.24
C LEU A 233 4.40 -9.72 -9.80
N VAL A 234 5.17 -9.48 -10.86
CA VAL A 234 5.25 -8.16 -11.51
C VAL A 234 3.91 -7.77 -12.13
N ALA A 235 3.23 -8.66 -12.84
CA ALA A 235 1.92 -8.35 -13.43
C ALA A 235 0.90 -7.93 -12.37
N ASN A 236 0.81 -8.65 -11.25
CA ASN A 236 -0.09 -8.30 -10.15
C ASN A 236 0.32 -6.99 -9.46
N ALA A 237 1.62 -6.74 -9.30
CA ALA A 237 2.12 -5.47 -8.77
C ALA A 237 1.77 -4.27 -9.65
N PHE A 238 1.86 -4.40 -10.99
CA PHE A 238 1.45 -3.35 -11.92
C PHE A 238 -0.06 -3.08 -11.88
N LEU A 239 -0.90 -4.11 -11.77
CA LEU A 239 -2.35 -3.94 -11.64
C LEU A 239 -2.72 -3.17 -10.36
N ALA A 240 -2.14 -3.59 -9.23
CA ALA A 240 -2.33 -2.91 -7.95
C ALA A 240 -1.76 -1.49 -7.93
N GLN A 241 -0.60 -1.28 -8.58
CA GLN A 241 0.00 0.05 -8.73
C GLN A 241 -0.94 1.04 -9.42
N ARG A 242 -1.63 0.64 -10.50
CA ARG A 242 -2.58 1.50 -11.19
C ARG A 242 -3.72 1.95 -10.28
N ILE A 243 -4.26 1.03 -9.47
CA ILE A 243 -5.30 1.34 -8.47
C ILE A 243 -4.75 2.32 -7.43
N SER A 244 -3.60 2.03 -6.83
CA SER A 244 -2.99 2.93 -5.83
C SER A 244 -2.63 4.30 -6.40
N SER A 245 -2.16 4.37 -7.65
CA SER A 245 -1.91 5.63 -8.34
C SER A 245 -3.19 6.44 -8.47
N MET A 246 -4.28 5.86 -8.97
CA MET A 246 -5.55 6.58 -9.07
C MET A 246 -6.16 6.94 -7.71
N ASN A 247 -6.04 6.07 -6.70
CA ASN A 247 -6.45 6.38 -5.34
C ASN A 247 -5.66 7.57 -4.75
N SER A 248 -4.36 7.69 -5.05
CA SER A 248 -3.57 8.86 -4.64
C SER A 248 -4.06 10.15 -5.29
N ILE A 249 -4.43 10.08 -6.58
CA ILE A 249 -5.00 11.20 -7.33
C ILE A 249 -6.40 11.55 -6.82
N SER A 250 -7.18 10.58 -6.33
CA SER A 250 -8.50 10.85 -5.73
C SER A 250 -8.43 11.83 -4.54
N ALA A 251 -7.44 11.63 -3.66
CA ALA A 251 -7.22 12.51 -2.53
C ALA A 251 -6.83 13.94 -2.98
N LEU A 252 -6.04 14.06 -4.04
CA LEU A 252 -5.68 15.36 -4.63
C LEU A 252 -6.89 16.03 -5.30
N CYS A 253 -7.72 15.27 -6.00
CA CYS A 253 -8.94 15.75 -6.64
C CYS A 253 -9.88 16.36 -5.60
N GLU A 254 -10.11 15.68 -4.48
CA GLU A 254 -10.93 16.20 -3.37
C GLU A 254 -10.37 17.48 -2.75
N ALA A 255 -9.05 17.61 -2.63
CA ALA A 255 -8.41 18.80 -2.07
C ALA A 255 -8.47 20.01 -3.02
N THR A 256 -8.51 19.77 -4.33
CA THR A 256 -8.43 20.80 -5.38
C THR A 256 -9.78 21.13 -6.02
N GLY A 257 -10.78 20.27 -5.87
CA GLY A 257 -12.10 20.39 -6.49
C GLY A 257 -12.22 19.75 -7.88
N ALA A 258 -11.24 18.95 -8.31
CA ALA A 258 -11.35 18.15 -9.52
C ALA A 258 -12.18 16.87 -9.29
N ASP A 259 -12.68 16.26 -10.37
CA ASP A 259 -13.37 14.97 -10.35
C ASP A 259 -12.43 13.85 -10.80
N VAL A 260 -12.23 12.84 -9.96
CA VAL A 260 -11.28 11.76 -10.25
C VAL A 260 -11.75 10.83 -11.37
N SER A 261 -13.05 10.68 -11.58
CA SER A 261 -13.63 9.90 -12.68
C SER A 261 -13.41 10.59 -14.02
N GLU A 262 -13.48 11.93 -14.06
CA GLU A 262 -13.09 12.71 -15.24
C GLU A 262 -11.60 12.61 -15.54
N VAL A 263 -10.75 12.70 -14.51
CA VAL A 263 -9.30 12.54 -14.64
C VAL A 263 -8.93 11.13 -15.12
N ALA A 264 -9.52 10.09 -14.52
CA ALA A 264 -9.31 8.70 -14.91
C ALA A 264 -9.68 8.48 -16.37
N ARG A 265 -10.84 9.00 -16.81
CA ARG A 265 -11.28 8.93 -18.20
C ARG A 265 -10.31 9.66 -19.14
N ALA A 266 -9.88 10.87 -18.80
CA ALA A 266 -8.94 11.63 -19.62
C ALA A 266 -7.60 10.89 -19.77
N VAL A 267 -7.02 10.41 -18.67
CA VAL A 267 -5.75 9.66 -18.67
C VAL A 267 -5.88 8.34 -19.42
N GLY A 268 -6.98 7.61 -19.24
CA GLY A 268 -7.19 6.30 -19.86
C GLY A 268 -7.39 6.33 -21.37
N THR A 269 -7.67 7.50 -21.97
CA THR A 269 -7.76 7.63 -23.44
C THR A 269 -6.40 7.53 -24.13
N ASP A 270 -5.29 7.72 -23.41
CA ASP A 270 -3.96 7.47 -23.95
C ASP A 270 -3.72 5.96 -24.06
N PRO A 271 -3.57 5.40 -25.28
CA PRO A 271 -3.42 3.96 -25.48
C PRO A 271 -2.14 3.38 -24.85
N ARG A 272 -1.15 4.20 -24.51
CA ARG A 272 0.06 3.76 -23.80
C ARG A 272 -0.21 3.48 -22.32
N ILE A 273 -1.30 4.04 -21.78
CA ILE A 273 -1.75 3.82 -20.40
C ILE A 273 -2.92 2.83 -20.39
N GLY A 274 -3.89 3.00 -21.29
CA GLY A 274 -5.13 2.22 -21.34
C GLY A 274 -6.12 2.57 -20.23
N ASP A 275 -7.37 2.15 -20.40
CA ASP A 275 -8.54 2.57 -19.60
C ASP A 275 -8.90 1.63 -18.43
N LYS A 276 -8.29 0.44 -18.36
CA LYS A 276 -8.56 -0.57 -17.33
C LYS A 276 -7.81 -0.30 -16.03
N PHE A 277 -8.36 -0.77 -14.89
CA PHE A 277 -7.72 -0.64 -13.56
C PHE A 277 -7.42 0.82 -13.17
N LEU A 278 -8.25 1.76 -13.62
CA LEU A 278 -8.17 3.18 -13.26
C LEU A 278 -9.33 3.64 -12.35
N GLN A 279 -10.22 2.71 -12.00
CA GLN A 279 -11.34 2.94 -11.11
C GLN A 279 -10.83 3.15 -9.69
N VAL A 280 -11.21 4.28 -9.09
CA VAL A 280 -10.93 4.58 -7.69
C VAL A 280 -11.81 3.73 -6.79
N SER A 281 -11.26 3.33 -5.65
CA SER A 281 -11.99 2.56 -4.64
C SER A 281 -11.57 2.99 -3.23
N VAL A 282 -12.22 2.41 -2.24
CA VAL A 282 -11.83 2.55 -0.82
C VAL A 282 -10.50 1.85 -0.50
N GLY A 283 -10.00 1.04 -1.43
CA GLY A 283 -8.77 0.26 -1.35
C GLY A 283 -8.96 -1.07 -2.10
N PHE A 284 -7.89 -1.58 -2.72
CA PHE A 284 -7.92 -2.94 -3.22
C PHE A 284 -7.84 -3.95 -2.07
N GLY A 285 -8.46 -5.10 -2.25
CA GLY A 285 -8.36 -6.26 -1.36
C GLY A 285 -8.07 -7.55 -2.14
N GLY A 286 -8.45 -8.68 -1.55
CA GLY A 286 -8.27 -10.00 -2.14
C GLY A 286 -6.91 -10.63 -1.83
N SER A 287 -6.84 -11.94 -1.97
CA SER A 287 -5.66 -12.72 -1.53
C SER A 287 -4.39 -12.55 -2.36
N CYS A 288 -4.46 -11.87 -3.51
CA CYS A 288 -3.35 -11.78 -4.46
C CYS A 288 -2.54 -10.48 -4.33
N PHE A 289 -3.14 -9.29 -4.48
CA PHE A 289 -2.37 -8.06 -4.68
C PHE A 289 -1.44 -7.71 -3.52
N GLN A 290 -1.96 -7.60 -2.30
CA GLN A 290 -1.14 -7.24 -1.14
C GLN A 290 -0.06 -8.31 -0.89
N LYS A 291 -0.45 -9.59 -0.90
CA LYS A 291 0.48 -10.71 -0.73
C LYS A 291 1.61 -10.69 -1.75
N ASP A 292 1.31 -10.51 -3.02
CA ASP A 292 2.30 -10.63 -4.10
C ASP A 292 3.25 -9.43 -4.12
N ILE A 293 2.74 -8.22 -3.85
CA ILE A 293 3.60 -7.04 -3.72
C ILE A 293 4.53 -7.19 -2.51
N LEU A 294 4.02 -7.66 -1.38
CA LEU A 294 4.84 -7.85 -0.18
C LEU A 294 5.90 -8.95 -0.38
N ASN A 295 5.56 -10.01 -1.12
CA ASN A 295 6.54 -11.00 -1.56
C ASN A 295 7.61 -10.40 -2.48
N LEU A 296 7.22 -9.54 -3.42
CA LEU A 296 8.16 -8.83 -4.30
C LEU A 296 9.09 -7.89 -3.52
N VAL A 297 8.55 -7.19 -2.52
CA VAL A 297 9.32 -6.34 -1.60
C VAL A 297 10.33 -7.19 -0.83
N TYR A 298 9.89 -8.29 -0.22
CA TYR A 298 10.76 -9.20 0.53
C TYR A 298 11.85 -9.82 -0.35
N LEU A 299 11.52 -10.19 -1.59
CA LEU A 299 12.49 -10.67 -2.57
C LEU A 299 13.54 -9.60 -2.88
N ALA A 300 13.12 -8.36 -3.14
CA ALA A 300 14.04 -7.26 -3.40
C ALA A 300 14.97 -6.98 -2.19
N GLU A 301 14.44 -7.02 -0.97
CA GLU A 301 15.25 -6.89 0.25
C GLU A 301 16.27 -8.02 0.40
N SER A 302 15.85 -9.26 0.12
CA SER A 302 16.71 -10.45 0.16
C SER A 302 17.82 -10.40 -0.90
N CYS A 303 17.57 -9.75 -2.04
CA CYS A 303 18.56 -9.46 -3.07
C CYS A 303 19.38 -8.19 -2.80
N HIS A 304 19.25 -7.55 -1.63
CA HIS A 304 19.94 -6.31 -1.26
C HIS A 304 19.60 -5.10 -2.17
N LEU A 305 18.35 -4.97 -2.60
CA LEU A 305 17.84 -3.89 -3.46
C LEU A 305 16.80 -3.00 -2.72
N PRO A 306 17.21 -2.22 -1.71
CA PRO A 306 16.28 -1.49 -0.85
C PRO A 306 15.48 -0.40 -1.58
N GLN A 307 16.01 0.20 -2.65
CA GLN A 307 15.28 1.20 -3.44
C GLN A 307 14.11 0.56 -4.22
N VAL A 308 14.31 -0.67 -4.72
CA VAL A 308 13.26 -1.43 -5.42
C VAL A 308 12.19 -1.88 -4.43
N ALA A 309 12.61 -2.35 -3.26
CA ALA A 309 11.71 -2.70 -2.16
C ALA A 309 10.84 -1.50 -1.75
N ALA A 310 11.44 -0.33 -1.48
CA ALA A 310 10.72 0.88 -1.10
C ALA A 310 9.74 1.36 -2.17
N TYR A 311 10.11 1.26 -3.45
CA TYR A 311 9.23 1.63 -4.57
C TYR A 311 7.95 0.80 -4.58
N TRP A 312 8.06 -0.53 -4.53
CA TRP A 312 6.88 -1.40 -4.55
C TRP A 312 6.11 -1.37 -3.22
N ARG A 313 6.79 -1.17 -2.09
CA ARG A 313 6.16 -0.99 -0.79
C ARG A 313 5.19 0.19 -0.78
N SER A 314 5.54 1.29 -1.47
CA SER A 314 4.69 2.47 -1.55
C SER A 314 3.29 2.21 -2.14
N VAL A 315 3.14 1.17 -2.98
CA VAL A 315 1.84 0.75 -3.53
C VAL A 315 0.91 0.25 -2.43
N VAL A 316 1.43 -0.55 -1.50
CA VAL A 316 0.69 -1.04 -0.33
C VAL A 316 0.44 0.08 0.66
N ASP A 317 1.44 0.91 0.94
CA ASP A 317 1.31 2.03 1.88
C ASP A 317 0.23 3.03 1.42
N MET A 318 0.12 3.28 0.10
CA MET A 318 -0.95 4.08 -0.48
C MET A 318 -2.34 3.43 -0.33
N ASN A 319 -2.43 2.10 -0.44
CA ASN A 319 -3.67 1.37 -0.21
C ASN A 319 -4.13 1.46 1.26
N GLU A 320 -3.21 1.31 2.21
CA GLU A 320 -3.49 1.49 3.64
C GLU A 320 -3.88 2.94 3.96
N TYR A 321 -3.19 3.91 3.37
CA TYR A 321 -3.55 5.32 3.47
C TYR A 321 -4.99 5.55 2.99
N GLN A 322 -5.39 5.00 1.85
CA GLN A 322 -6.73 5.18 1.30
C GLN A 322 -7.81 4.61 2.25
N LYS A 323 -7.63 3.38 2.75
CA LYS A 323 -8.54 2.73 3.71
C LYS A 323 -8.69 3.57 4.99
N ASN A 324 -7.57 4.06 5.54
CA ASN A 324 -7.55 4.88 6.76
C ASN A 324 -8.15 6.28 6.55
N ARG A 325 -7.86 6.91 5.41
CA ARG A 325 -8.39 8.23 5.06
C ARG A 325 -9.90 8.17 4.92
N PHE A 326 -10.43 7.11 4.32
CA PHE A 326 -11.85 6.93 4.14
C PHE A 326 -12.60 6.78 5.47
N SER A 327 -12.10 5.95 6.39
CA SER A 327 -12.72 5.83 7.73
C SER A 327 -12.70 7.16 8.49
N LYS A 328 -11.59 7.90 8.45
CA LYS A 328 -11.50 9.26 9.02
C LYS A 328 -12.49 10.24 8.39
N LEU A 329 -12.75 10.11 7.09
CA LEU A 329 -13.71 10.94 6.39
C LEU A 329 -15.13 10.69 6.89
N ILE A 330 -15.52 9.43 7.09
CA ILE A 330 -16.82 9.06 7.68
C ILE A 330 -16.99 9.74 9.04
N VAL A 331 -16.00 9.59 9.93
CA VAL A 331 -16.03 10.18 11.28
C VAL A 331 -16.12 11.71 11.22
N SER A 332 -15.33 12.34 10.36
CA SER A 332 -15.34 13.80 10.16
C SER A 332 -16.71 14.30 9.68
N LYS A 333 -17.32 13.62 8.71
CA LYS A 333 -18.65 13.97 8.19
C LYS A 333 -19.77 13.76 9.19
N LEU A 334 -19.60 12.79 10.09
CA LEU A 334 -20.52 12.55 11.21
C LEU A 334 -20.17 13.40 12.45
N PHE A 335 -19.73 14.65 12.23
CA PHE A 335 -19.46 15.63 13.28
C PHE A 335 -18.37 15.19 14.28
N HIS A 336 -17.34 14.52 13.78
CA HIS A 336 -16.18 14.04 14.56
C HIS A 336 -16.51 13.03 15.66
N SER A 337 -17.68 12.40 15.65
CA SER A 337 -18.03 11.34 16.58
C SER A 337 -19.04 10.36 15.97
N VAL A 338 -18.73 9.07 16.06
CA VAL A 338 -19.62 7.98 15.63
C VAL A 338 -20.05 7.07 16.77
N THR A 339 -19.74 7.44 18.01
CA THR A 339 -20.10 6.67 19.21
C THR A 339 -21.61 6.42 19.27
N ASN A 340 -21.99 5.16 19.36
CA ASN A 340 -23.38 4.65 19.35
C ASN A 340 -24.18 5.02 18.09
N LYS A 341 -23.55 5.58 17.05
CA LYS A 341 -24.22 5.83 15.78
C LYS A 341 -24.27 4.55 14.97
N LYS A 342 -25.48 4.15 14.57
CA LYS A 342 -25.68 3.09 13.57
C LYS A 342 -25.11 3.51 12.21
N ILE A 343 -24.18 2.73 11.68
CA ILE A 343 -23.63 2.86 10.31
C ILE A 343 -23.93 1.57 9.57
N ALA A 344 -24.63 1.68 8.44
CA ALA A 344 -24.89 0.56 7.54
C ALA A 344 -23.71 0.36 6.60
N ILE A 345 -23.19 -0.86 6.51
CA ILE A 345 -22.15 -1.28 5.60
C ILE A 345 -22.80 -2.14 4.52
N LEU A 346 -22.74 -1.68 3.27
CA LEU A 346 -23.23 -2.42 2.11
C LEU A 346 -22.03 -2.96 1.34
N GLY A 347 -21.88 -4.28 1.38
CA GLY A 347 -20.75 -5.00 0.81
C GLY A 347 -19.67 -5.34 1.83
N PHE A 348 -19.24 -6.60 1.81
CA PHE A 348 -18.14 -7.11 2.63
C PHE A 348 -17.12 -7.89 1.80
N ALA A 349 -17.53 -8.55 0.72
CA ALA A 349 -16.61 -9.19 -0.22
C ALA A 349 -15.58 -8.17 -0.76
N TYR A 350 -14.37 -8.63 -1.10
CA TYR A 350 -13.33 -7.70 -1.55
C TYR A 350 -13.60 -7.09 -2.94
N LYS A 351 -14.52 -7.69 -3.71
CA LYS A 351 -15.06 -7.22 -4.99
C LYS A 351 -16.44 -7.84 -5.23
N LYS A 352 -17.17 -7.36 -6.24
CA LYS A 352 -18.44 -7.99 -6.65
C LYS A 352 -18.25 -9.39 -7.23
N ASP A 353 -19.36 -10.13 -7.28
CA ASP A 353 -19.50 -11.45 -7.92
C ASP A 353 -18.65 -12.58 -7.32
N THR A 354 -18.18 -12.41 -6.07
CA THR A 354 -17.49 -13.45 -5.28
C THR A 354 -17.99 -13.43 -3.82
N GLY A 355 -17.86 -14.55 -3.12
CA GLY A 355 -18.05 -14.65 -1.66
C GLY A 355 -16.75 -14.53 -0.86
N ASP A 356 -15.61 -14.26 -1.53
CA ASP A 356 -14.31 -14.18 -0.87
C ASP A 356 -14.14 -12.87 -0.07
N THR A 357 -13.71 -13.03 1.17
CA THR A 357 -13.52 -11.96 2.16
C THR A 357 -12.07 -11.61 2.42
N ARG A 358 -11.12 -12.42 1.92
CA ARG A 358 -9.69 -12.30 2.27
C ARG A 358 -9.15 -10.90 1.97
N GLU A 359 -8.55 -10.27 2.97
CA GLU A 359 -7.95 -8.92 2.87
C GLU A 359 -8.94 -7.86 2.35
N THR A 360 -10.24 -8.03 2.62
CA THR A 360 -11.25 -7.06 2.19
C THR A 360 -11.03 -5.68 2.85
N ALA A 361 -11.15 -4.62 2.05
CA ALA A 361 -11.08 -3.25 2.54
C ALA A 361 -12.20 -2.96 3.57
N ALA A 362 -13.33 -3.67 3.48
CA ALA A 362 -14.44 -3.53 4.40
C ALA A 362 -14.04 -3.82 5.85
N ALA A 363 -13.26 -4.88 6.09
CA ALA A 363 -12.83 -5.27 7.42
C ALA A 363 -11.93 -4.22 8.07
N ALA A 364 -11.01 -3.61 7.31
CA ALA A 364 -10.15 -2.54 7.81
C ALA A 364 -10.96 -1.27 8.18
N ILE A 365 -11.97 -0.92 7.39
CA ILE A 365 -12.84 0.23 7.64
C ILE A 365 -13.74 -0.04 8.86
N ILE A 366 -14.36 -1.22 8.94
CA ILE A 366 -15.17 -1.66 10.08
C ILE A 366 -14.34 -1.61 11.36
N LYS A 367 -13.12 -2.16 11.36
CA LYS A 367 -12.20 -2.11 12.51
C LYS A 367 -11.95 -0.69 12.99
N ALA A 368 -11.72 0.26 12.07
CA ALA A 368 -11.53 1.66 12.42
C ALA A 368 -12.80 2.30 13.01
N LEU A 369 -13.98 1.99 12.48
CA LEU A 369 -15.25 2.54 12.97
C LEU A 369 -15.69 1.94 14.32
N VAL A 370 -15.43 0.65 14.53
CA VAL A 370 -15.68 -0.04 15.81
C VAL A 370 -14.78 0.51 16.92
N ALA A 371 -13.52 0.83 16.59
CA ALA A 371 -12.62 1.51 17.53
C ALA A 371 -13.17 2.89 18.00
N GLU A 372 -13.97 3.56 17.18
CA GLU A 372 -14.69 4.81 17.49
C GLU A 372 -16.08 4.57 18.11
N ARG A 373 -16.39 3.32 18.47
CA ARG A 373 -17.65 2.86 19.08
C ARG A 373 -18.89 3.04 18.20
N ALA A 374 -18.73 2.94 16.88
CA ALA A 374 -19.87 2.87 15.96
C ALA A 374 -20.65 1.57 16.12
N ASN A 375 -21.96 1.62 15.91
CA ASN A 375 -22.81 0.44 15.82
C ASN A 375 -22.88 0.00 14.35
N ILE A 376 -22.26 -1.14 14.01
CA ILE A 376 -22.07 -1.58 12.63
C ILE A 376 -23.15 -2.60 12.23
N HIS A 377 -23.83 -2.33 11.12
CA HIS A 377 -24.76 -3.26 10.50
C HIS A 377 -24.31 -3.59 9.07
N ILE A 378 -23.98 -4.84 8.78
CA ILE A 378 -23.39 -5.28 7.51
C ILE A 378 -24.42 -6.04 6.70
N TYR A 379 -24.51 -5.79 5.40
CA TYR A 379 -25.19 -6.65 4.44
C TYR A 379 -24.27 -6.92 3.24
N ASP A 380 -24.12 -8.19 2.88
CA ASP A 380 -23.50 -8.63 1.63
C ASP A 380 -24.36 -9.75 1.00
N PRO A 381 -24.62 -9.75 -0.31
CA PRO A 381 -25.50 -10.75 -0.94
C PRO A 381 -24.93 -12.17 -1.03
N LYS A 382 -23.60 -12.35 -0.88
CA LYS A 382 -22.92 -13.63 -1.16
C LYS A 382 -21.93 -14.10 -0.09
N VAL A 383 -21.59 -13.25 0.87
CA VAL A 383 -20.69 -13.61 1.97
C VAL A 383 -21.48 -14.19 3.14
N GLU A 384 -21.08 -15.36 3.62
CA GLU A 384 -21.66 -15.99 4.80
C GLU A 384 -21.17 -15.32 6.09
N LYS A 385 -22.00 -15.38 7.14
CA LYS A 385 -21.70 -14.72 8.42
C LYS A 385 -20.40 -15.21 9.05
N GLU A 386 -20.16 -16.51 8.99
CA GLU A 386 -18.96 -17.14 9.54
C GLU A 386 -17.69 -16.59 8.84
N ASP A 387 -17.71 -16.47 7.52
CA ASP A 387 -16.58 -15.94 6.74
C ASP A 387 -16.30 -14.45 7.04
N MET A 388 -17.34 -13.66 7.36
CA MET A 388 -17.17 -12.28 7.82
C MET A 388 -16.48 -12.21 9.17
N ILE A 389 -16.90 -13.06 10.11
CA ILE A 389 -16.36 -13.11 11.47
C ILE A 389 -14.89 -13.55 11.44
N ASP A 390 -14.58 -14.61 10.69
CA ASP A 390 -13.23 -15.14 10.56
C ASP A 390 -12.26 -14.07 10.00
N GLU A 391 -12.67 -13.32 8.97
CA GLU A 391 -11.86 -12.23 8.42
C GLU A 391 -11.70 -11.07 9.41
N LEU A 392 -12.74 -10.67 10.13
CA LEU A 392 -12.64 -9.61 11.15
C LEU A 392 -11.69 -10.02 12.30
N GLN A 393 -11.73 -11.28 12.73
CA GLN A 393 -10.79 -11.83 13.70
C GLN A 393 -9.36 -11.83 13.15
N TYR A 394 -9.17 -12.29 11.92
CA TYR A 394 -7.88 -12.31 11.23
C TYR A 394 -7.27 -10.89 11.12
N GLN A 395 -8.09 -9.88 10.83
CA GLN A 395 -7.70 -8.47 10.81
C GLN A 395 -7.49 -7.89 12.22
N GLY A 396 -7.63 -8.69 13.27
CA GLY A 396 -7.30 -8.33 14.65
C GLY A 396 -8.39 -7.57 15.39
N LEU A 397 -9.66 -7.78 15.06
CA LEU A 397 -10.79 -7.32 15.86
C LEU A 397 -11.02 -8.26 17.05
N ALA A 398 -11.22 -7.70 18.25
CA ALA A 398 -11.44 -8.51 19.44
C ALA A 398 -12.81 -9.19 19.41
N GLN A 399 -12.91 -10.40 20.00
CA GLN A 399 -14.16 -11.17 20.03
C GLN A 399 -15.33 -10.37 20.63
N CYS A 400 -15.09 -9.62 21.71
CA CYS A 400 -16.11 -8.78 22.34
C CYS A 400 -16.61 -7.65 21.44
N ASP A 401 -15.77 -7.13 20.56
CA ASP A 401 -16.16 -6.10 19.59
C ASP A 401 -16.92 -6.72 18.40
N ILE A 402 -16.53 -7.92 17.96
CA ILE A 402 -17.24 -8.67 16.90
C ILE A 402 -18.68 -9.00 17.32
N GLU A 403 -18.89 -9.33 18.59
CA GLU A 403 -20.22 -9.59 19.14
C GLU A 403 -21.18 -8.38 19.06
N THR A 404 -20.63 -7.17 18.88
CA THR A 404 -21.43 -5.94 18.68
C THR A 404 -21.82 -5.69 17.22
N ILE A 405 -21.27 -6.45 16.28
CA ILE A 405 -21.53 -6.30 14.84
C ILE A 405 -22.80 -7.08 14.47
N HIS A 406 -23.71 -6.40 13.78
CA HIS A 406 -24.95 -6.99 13.30
C HIS A 406 -24.84 -7.34 11.81
N VAL A 407 -24.98 -8.62 11.47
CA VAL A 407 -25.11 -9.06 10.06
C VAL A 407 -26.60 -9.09 9.72
N ALA A 408 -27.01 -8.22 8.79
CA ALA A 408 -28.38 -8.05 8.35
C ALA A 408 -28.71 -9.01 7.21
N SER A 409 -29.99 -9.39 7.12
CA SER A 409 -30.52 -10.29 6.08
C SER A 409 -30.87 -9.56 4.77
N SER A 410 -30.93 -8.23 4.79
CA SER A 410 -31.28 -7.39 3.65
C SER A 410 -30.64 -6.01 3.75
N PRO A 411 -30.46 -5.28 2.64
CA PRO A 411 -29.90 -3.93 2.69
C PRO A 411 -30.82 -2.99 3.47
N TYR A 412 -32.14 -3.20 3.41
CA TYR A 412 -33.14 -2.40 4.14
C TYR A 412 -33.01 -2.54 5.66
N GLU A 413 -32.75 -3.76 6.16
CA GLU A 413 -32.52 -4.00 7.58
C GLU A 413 -31.22 -3.30 8.05
N ALA A 414 -30.16 -3.40 7.24
CA ALA A 414 -28.90 -2.72 7.51
C ALA A 414 -29.09 -1.19 7.59
N THR A 415 -29.85 -0.59 6.66
CA THR A 415 -30.02 0.87 6.57
C THR A 415 -31.10 1.46 7.49
N ASN A 416 -32.04 0.65 7.99
CA ASN A 416 -33.12 1.13 8.86
C ASN A 416 -32.59 1.86 10.11
N LYS A 417 -33.01 3.11 10.33
CA LYS A 417 -32.53 4.01 11.40
C LYS A 417 -30.99 4.18 11.44
N ALA A 418 -30.30 3.99 10.32
CA ALA A 418 -28.88 4.30 10.21
C ALA A 418 -28.64 5.81 10.14
N HIS A 419 -27.48 6.26 10.62
CA HIS A 419 -27.01 7.64 10.48
C HIS A 419 -26.25 7.85 9.17
N ALA A 420 -25.59 6.79 8.68
CA ALA A 420 -24.85 6.78 7.43
C ALA A 420 -24.90 5.42 6.75
N ILE A 421 -24.75 5.43 5.43
CA ILE A 421 -24.51 4.25 4.60
C ILE A 421 -23.08 4.34 4.07
N ALA A 422 -22.33 3.25 4.22
CA ALA A 422 -21.03 3.05 3.61
C ALA A 422 -21.08 1.88 2.62
N ILE A 423 -21.03 2.18 1.33
CA ILE A 423 -20.95 1.17 0.27
C ILE A 423 -19.48 0.83 0.05
N LEU A 424 -19.10 -0.41 0.36
CA LEU A 424 -17.70 -0.87 0.34
C LEU A 424 -17.40 -1.91 -0.73
N THR A 425 -18.42 -2.50 -1.33
CA THR A 425 -18.31 -3.44 -2.46
C THR A 425 -19.29 -3.05 -3.56
N GLU A 426 -18.85 -3.04 -4.81
CA GLU A 426 -19.59 -2.57 -5.99
C GLU A 426 -20.61 -3.57 -6.55
N TRP A 427 -21.40 -4.20 -5.68
CA TRP A 427 -22.48 -5.09 -6.09
C TRP A 427 -23.51 -4.36 -6.97
N THR A 428 -23.92 -5.01 -8.06
CA THR A 428 -24.92 -4.46 -8.99
C THR A 428 -26.27 -4.23 -8.32
N GLU A 429 -26.59 -5.00 -7.27
CA GLU A 429 -27.80 -4.81 -6.46
C GLU A 429 -27.88 -3.40 -5.84
N PHE A 430 -26.74 -2.86 -5.39
CA PHE A 430 -26.72 -1.59 -4.65
C PHE A 430 -27.03 -0.39 -5.55
N THR A 431 -26.70 -0.43 -6.83
CA THR A 431 -27.02 0.65 -7.77
C THR A 431 -28.50 0.75 -8.09
N ALA A 432 -29.27 -0.31 -7.84
CA ALA A 432 -30.70 -0.40 -8.14
C ALA A 432 -31.61 -0.23 -6.91
N LEU A 433 -31.05 0.06 -5.73
CA LEU A 433 -31.84 0.22 -4.51
C LEU A 433 -32.73 1.48 -4.55
N PRO A 434 -33.96 1.43 -4.01
CA PRO A 434 -34.83 2.60 -3.92
C PRO A 434 -34.39 3.50 -2.76
N TYR A 435 -33.36 4.32 -3.01
CA TYR A 435 -32.74 5.19 -2.00
C TYR A 435 -33.70 6.21 -1.38
N ASP A 436 -34.75 6.64 -2.08
CA ASP A 436 -35.79 7.51 -1.51
C ASP A 436 -36.50 6.86 -0.32
N ARG A 437 -36.78 5.55 -0.41
CA ARG A 437 -37.37 4.77 0.67
C ARG A 437 -36.38 4.59 1.81
N ILE A 438 -35.14 4.22 1.49
CA ILE A 438 -34.07 4.04 2.48
C ILE A 438 -33.86 5.34 3.26
N TYR A 439 -33.82 6.47 2.57
CA TYR A 439 -33.67 7.78 3.17
C TYR A 439 -34.79 8.07 4.17
N GLN A 440 -36.05 7.76 3.87
CA GLN A 440 -37.17 7.99 4.80
C GLN A 440 -36.96 7.27 6.14
N ASP A 441 -36.46 6.05 6.11
CA ASP A 441 -36.25 5.20 7.29
C ASP A 441 -34.95 5.49 8.06
N MET A 442 -34.02 6.30 7.50
CA MET A 442 -32.77 6.71 8.16
C MET A 442 -32.96 7.83 9.21
N LEU A 443 -32.00 7.97 10.13
CA LEU A 443 -31.93 9.12 11.03
C LEU A 443 -31.39 10.36 10.29
N LYS A 444 -31.80 11.55 10.73
CA LYS A 444 -31.49 12.82 10.02
C LYS A 444 -30.52 13.70 10.82
N PRO A 445 -29.55 14.37 10.17
CA PRO A 445 -29.24 14.29 8.73
C PRO A 445 -28.65 12.91 8.35
N ALA A 446 -29.03 12.40 7.18
CA ALA A 446 -28.55 11.12 6.65
C ALA A 446 -27.45 11.37 5.60
N PHE A 447 -26.41 10.53 5.63
CA PHE A 447 -25.27 10.62 4.73
C PHE A 447 -25.09 9.33 3.91
N GLU A 448 -24.84 9.45 2.61
CA GLU A 448 -24.53 8.33 1.71
C GLU A 448 -23.23 8.61 0.95
N ASN A 449 -22.41 7.58 0.74
CA ASN A 449 -21.26 7.60 -0.13
C ASN A 449 -21.44 6.69 -1.36
N ASN A 450 -20.87 7.07 -2.50
CA ASN A 450 -20.85 6.27 -3.71
C ASN A 450 -19.39 5.94 -4.06
N ILE A 451 -19.10 4.69 -4.42
CA ILE A 451 -17.75 4.20 -4.74
C ILE A 451 -17.16 4.92 -5.99
N ASN A 452 -18.02 5.39 -6.91
CA ASN A 452 -17.60 5.90 -8.23
C ASN A 452 -17.64 7.44 -8.38
N THR A 453 -18.03 8.18 -7.34
CA THR A 453 -18.08 9.66 -7.36
C THR A 453 -17.72 10.22 -5.98
N THR A 454 -17.53 11.54 -5.87
CA THR A 454 -17.09 12.24 -4.64
C THR A 454 -17.67 11.67 -3.33
N PRO A 455 -16.90 11.63 -2.22
CA PRO A 455 -17.06 10.58 -1.23
C PRO A 455 -18.32 10.64 -0.37
N PHE A 456 -19.19 11.65 -0.49
CA PHE A 456 -20.46 11.73 0.23
C PHE A 456 -21.39 12.72 -0.48
N SER A 457 -22.58 12.27 -0.90
CA SER A 457 -23.68 13.15 -1.31
C SER A 457 -24.61 13.41 -0.13
N PHE A 458 -25.03 14.67 0.04
CA PHE A 458 -26.15 14.99 0.91
C PHE A 458 -27.43 14.57 0.17
N PHE A 459 -28.34 13.86 0.82
CA PHE A 459 -29.73 13.75 0.36
C PHE A 459 -30.40 15.13 0.49
N LEU A 460 -30.13 16.02 -0.47
CA LEU A 460 -30.89 17.25 -0.69
C LEU A 460 -31.80 16.96 -1.88
N THR A 461 -33.04 16.60 -1.55
CA THR A 461 -34.25 16.64 -2.39
C THR A 461 -34.06 16.88 -3.90
N HIS A 462 -34.26 15.78 -4.64
CA HIS A 462 -34.59 15.60 -6.07
C HIS A 462 -33.51 15.00 -7.00
N PRO A 463 -33.90 14.03 -7.86
CA PRO A 463 -32.98 13.33 -8.75
C PRO A 463 -32.82 14.09 -10.06
N THR A 464 -31.63 14.08 -10.66
CA THR A 464 -31.57 14.16 -12.12
C THR A 464 -30.43 13.31 -12.69
N PRO A 465 -30.69 12.59 -13.79
CA PRO A 465 -29.69 11.84 -14.53
C PRO A 465 -28.81 12.76 -15.38
N LEU A 466 -27.68 12.22 -15.83
CA LEU A 466 -26.70 12.82 -16.73
C LEU A 466 -27.29 13.76 -17.81
N SER A 467 -26.57 14.88 -18.02
CA SER A 467 -26.62 15.86 -19.13
C SER A 467 -27.40 17.19 -18.92
N VAL A 468 -26.62 18.28 -18.83
CA VAL A 468 -26.92 19.69 -19.22
C VAL A 468 -27.95 20.49 -18.39
N LEU A 469 -27.45 21.49 -17.62
CA LEU A 469 -27.97 22.86 -17.34
C LEU A 469 -27.25 23.37 -16.06
N ILE A 470 -26.43 24.43 -15.99
CA ILE A 470 -26.62 25.86 -16.31
C ILE A 470 -27.96 26.42 -15.81
N PHE A 471 -27.89 27.36 -14.85
CA PHE A 471 -28.94 28.18 -14.23
C PHE A 471 -29.94 27.49 -13.28
N PHE A 472 -29.72 27.63 -11.97
CA PHE A 472 -30.74 28.05 -10.98
C PHE A 472 -30.05 28.54 -9.68
N PHE A 473 -29.58 29.79 -9.71
CA PHE A 473 -28.99 30.52 -8.58
C PHE A 473 -29.86 31.77 -8.33
N HIS A 474 -30.80 31.80 -7.37
CA HIS A 474 -31.26 33.10 -6.83
C HIS A 474 -32.13 33.23 -5.56
N ARG A 475 -32.21 32.30 -4.57
CA ARG A 475 -33.06 32.69 -3.41
C ARG A 475 -32.82 32.20 -1.99
N HIS A 476 -31.66 31.67 -1.60
CA HIS A 476 -31.37 31.48 -0.17
C HIS A 476 -29.87 31.62 0.18
N TYR A 477 -29.17 32.59 -0.43
CA TYR A 477 -27.71 32.72 -0.32
C TYR A 477 -27.20 34.00 0.38
N GLU A 478 -27.98 34.67 1.23
CA GLU A 478 -27.49 35.85 1.96
C GLU A 478 -27.14 35.63 3.45
N ILE A 479 -27.56 34.53 4.08
CA ILE A 479 -27.33 34.35 5.54
C ILE A 479 -26.16 33.39 5.86
N MET A 480 -25.60 32.70 4.87
CA MET A 480 -24.55 31.69 5.08
C MET A 480 -23.17 32.03 4.47
N PHE A 481 -22.99 33.20 3.86
CA PHE A 481 -21.78 33.50 3.09
C PHE A 481 -20.61 34.08 3.88
N ASP A 482 -20.81 34.48 5.14
CA ASP A 482 -19.70 34.94 5.99
C ASP A 482 -18.91 33.78 6.63
N PHE A 483 -19.49 32.57 6.69
CA PHE A 483 -18.88 31.43 7.39
C PHE A 483 -18.10 30.46 6.46
N LEU A 484 -18.21 30.61 5.14
CA LEU A 484 -17.62 29.70 4.14
C LEU A 484 -16.64 30.38 3.16
N LYS A 485 -15.99 31.47 3.56
CA LYS A 485 -14.78 31.91 2.85
C LYS A 485 -13.66 30.92 3.10
N ARG A 486 -13.32 30.10 2.09
CA ARG A 486 -12.05 29.35 2.08
C ARG A 486 -10.91 30.38 2.22
N PRO A 487 -9.91 30.15 3.08
CA PRO A 487 -8.83 31.11 3.25
C PRO A 487 -8.11 31.26 1.91
N THR A 488 -8.04 32.48 1.42
CA THR A 488 -7.24 32.85 0.27
C THR A 488 -5.75 32.65 0.58
N LEU A 489 -4.90 32.56 -0.44
CA LEU A 489 -3.44 32.61 -0.23
C LEU A 489 -3.02 33.87 0.54
N GLU A 490 -3.79 34.96 0.44
CA GLU A 490 -3.60 36.20 1.19
C GLU A 490 -3.96 36.04 2.69
N ASP A 491 -5.00 35.27 3.01
CA ASP A 491 -5.38 34.91 4.38
C ASP A 491 -4.33 34.00 5.04
N GLU A 492 -3.79 33.03 4.30
CA GLU A 492 -2.71 32.15 4.77
C GLU A 492 -1.39 32.91 4.94
N LEU A 493 -1.06 33.83 4.02
CA LEU A 493 0.07 34.73 4.17
C LEU A 493 -0.06 35.61 5.43
N PHE A 494 -1.25 36.12 5.72
CA PHE A 494 -1.52 36.90 6.93
C PHE A 494 -1.28 36.06 8.20
N LYS A 495 -1.79 34.82 8.23
CA LYS A 495 -1.54 33.86 9.34
C LYS A 495 -0.06 33.53 9.50
N MET A 496 0.68 33.33 8.41
CA MET A 496 2.12 33.05 8.45
C MET A 496 2.90 34.23 9.05
N LYS A 497 2.63 35.46 8.58
CA LYS A 497 3.26 36.68 9.14
C LYS A 497 2.91 36.89 10.62
N PHE A 498 1.67 36.60 11.00
CA PHE A 498 1.26 36.67 12.41
C PHE A 498 1.96 35.61 13.27
N THR A 499 2.11 34.39 12.75
CA THR A 499 2.80 33.28 13.41
C THR A 499 4.28 33.59 13.62
N ALA A 500 4.99 34.09 12.60
CA ALA A 500 6.37 34.54 12.74
C ALA A 500 6.50 35.64 13.81
N LYS A 501 5.64 36.65 13.77
CA LYS A 501 5.61 37.71 14.80
C LYS A 501 5.34 37.17 16.22
N SER A 502 4.54 36.13 16.36
CA SER A 502 4.27 35.46 17.64
C SER A 502 5.51 34.70 18.15
N LEU A 503 6.19 33.97 17.26
CA LEU A 503 7.43 33.25 17.59
C LEU A 503 8.54 34.22 17.99
N LEU A 504 8.66 35.38 17.34
CA LEU A 504 9.58 36.44 17.73
C LEU A 504 9.29 36.99 19.14
N ARG A 505 8.00 37.10 19.53
CA ARG A 505 7.63 37.49 20.90
C ARG A 505 8.04 36.41 21.92
N ASN A 506 7.85 35.13 21.57
CA ASN A 506 8.27 34.01 22.42
C ASN A 506 9.79 33.95 22.56
N ALA A 507 10.54 34.22 21.48
CA ALA A 507 12.00 34.37 21.54
C ALA A 507 12.40 35.46 22.55
N LYS A 508 11.85 36.67 22.44
CA LYS A 508 12.11 37.77 23.40
C LYS A 508 11.74 37.40 24.85
N LYS A 509 10.75 36.53 25.06
CA LYS A 509 10.39 36.02 26.39
C LYS A 509 11.46 35.06 26.92
N CYS A 510 11.94 34.12 26.10
CA CYS A 510 13.04 33.23 26.46
C CYS A 510 14.33 34.00 26.75
N GLU A 511 14.63 35.06 25.99
CA GLU A 511 15.78 35.94 26.24
C GLU A 511 15.69 36.62 27.62
N LYS A 512 14.51 37.16 27.98
CA LYS A 512 14.28 37.73 29.32
C LYS A 512 14.42 36.68 30.43
N ASN A 513 13.88 35.48 30.22
CA ASN A 513 13.99 34.37 31.16
C ASN A 513 15.44 33.93 31.34
N GLN A 514 16.23 33.90 30.25
CA GLN A 514 17.65 33.59 30.28
C GLN A 514 18.42 34.61 31.13
N VAL A 515 18.19 35.91 30.92
CA VAL A 515 18.81 36.97 31.73
C VAL A 515 18.46 36.81 33.21
N ALA A 516 17.19 36.52 33.52
CA ALA A 516 16.76 36.27 34.89
C ALA A 516 17.41 35.02 35.51
N ALA A 517 17.56 33.93 34.73
CA ALA A 517 18.24 32.72 35.16
C ALA A 517 19.74 32.96 35.42
N LYS A 518 20.42 33.73 34.57
CA LYS A 518 21.82 34.15 34.79
C LYS A 518 21.99 35.01 36.03
N ALA A 519 21.03 35.90 36.33
CA ALA A 519 21.05 36.69 37.57
C ALA A 519 20.87 35.82 38.82
N LYS A 520 20.03 34.77 38.76
CA LYS A 520 19.87 33.78 39.84
C LYS A 520 21.11 32.89 40.00
N LEU A 521 21.73 32.50 38.89
CA LEU A 521 23.01 31.79 38.87
C LEU A 521 24.09 32.60 39.61
N LYS A 522 24.24 33.88 39.27
CA LYS A 522 25.18 34.79 39.97
C LYS A 522 24.95 34.80 41.48
N LYS A 523 23.69 35.00 41.92
CA LYS A 523 23.34 35.00 43.36
C LYS A 523 23.62 33.66 44.04
N ALA A 524 23.42 32.54 43.36
CA ALA A 524 23.70 31.21 43.90
C ALA A 524 25.21 30.99 44.09
N ILE A 525 26.04 31.49 43.16
CA ILE A 525 27.50 31.47 43.28
C ILE A 525 27.96 32.35 44.44
N GLU A 526 27.42 33.58 44.58
CA GLU A 526 27.73 34.49 45.70
C GLU A 526 27.39 33.90 47.08
N GLN A 527 26.39 33.01 47.14
CA GLN A 527 25.93 32.34 48.36
C GLN A 527 26.63 30.98 48.61
N GLY A 528 27.56 30.56 47.75
CA GLY A 528 28.25 29.27 47.86
C GLY A 528 27.37 28.04 47.57
N ASN A 529 26.18 28.23 46.97
CA ASN A 529 25.24 27.15 46.66
C ASN A 529 25.49 26.59 45.25
N MET A 530 26.46 25.67 45.14
CA MET A 530 26.89 25.10 43.86
C MET A 530 25.84 24.21 43.18
N GLU A 531 25.01 23.48 43.94
CA GLU A 531 23.91 22.70 43.34
C GLU A 531 22.83 23.60 42.74
N GLY A 532 22.46 24.68 43.44
CA GLY A 532 21.57 25.71 42.93
C GLY A 532 22.14 26.41 41.68
N ALA A 533 23.45 26.69 41.68
CA ALA A 533 24.13 27.27 40.53
C ALA A 533 24.03 26.36 39.29
N LYS A 534 24.27 25.05 39.41
CA LYS A 534 24.12 24.10 38.30
C LYS A 534 22.70 24.11 37.71
N ILE A 535 21.66 24.11 38.56
CA ILE A 535 20.26 24.16 38.10
C ILE A 535 19.95 25.46 37.34
N TYR A 536 20.42 26.61 37.83
CA TYR A 536 20.20 27.89 37.16
C TYR A 536 21.01 28.02 35.86
N ALA A 537 22.20 27.43 35.79
CA ALA A 537 23.00 27.35 34.57
C ALA A 537 22.33 26.47 33.50
N THR A 538 21.86 25.28 33.85
CA THR A 538 21.10 24.40 32.93
C THR A 538 19.84 25.10 32.43
N ASN A 539 19.10 25.79 33.31
CA ASN A 539 17.93 26.57 32.90
C ASN A 539 18.29 27.72 31.96
N ALA A 540 19.37 28.46 32.21
CA ALA A 540 19.83 29.53 31.32
C ALA A 540 20.24 29.02 29.94
N ILE A 541 20.86 27.84 29.85
CA ILE A 541 21.22 27.20 28.57
C ILE A 541 19.97 26.71 27.84
N ARG A 542 19.03 26.10 28.57
CA ARG A 542 17.75 25.67 27.99
C ARG A 542 16.97 26.84 27.39
N GLU A 543 16.85 27.96 28.12
CA GLU A 543 16.18 29.16 27.61
C GLU A 543 16.94 29.78 26.41
N LYS A 544 18.28 29.72 26.38
CA LYS A 544 19.10 30.12 25.23
C LYS A 544 18.78 29.28 23.99
N ASN A 545 18.69 27.97 24.15
CA ASN A 545 18.44 27.04 23.04
C ASN A 545 17.00 27.16 22.54
N GLN A 546 16.03 27.39 23.44
CA GLN A 546 14.66 27.70 23.06
C GLN A 546 14.55 29.06 22.35
N PHE A 547 15.27 30.09 22.82
CA PHE A 547 15.38 31.38 22.11
C PHE A 547 15.87 31.18 20.67
N LEU A 548 16.99 30.47 20.49
CA LEU A 548 17.55 30.19 19.17
C LEU A 548 16.57 29.39 18.29
N SER A 549 15.89 28.40 18.86
CA SER A 549 14.89 27.59 18.14
C SER A 549 13.70 28.43 17.67
N TYR A 550 13.15 29.29 18.53
CA TYR A 550 12.06 30.20 18.17
C TYR A 550 12.48 31.24 17.13
N LEU A 551 13.71 31.77 17.24
CA LEU A 551 14.26 32.72 16.28
C LEU A 551 14.47 32.06 14.91
N GLN A 552 15.00 30.84 14.87
CA GLN A 552 15.17 30.06 13.65
C GLN A 552 13.82 29.74 12.98
N LEU A 553 12.83 29.29 13.77
CA LEU A 553 11.51 28.98 13.25
C LEU A 553 10.77 30.23 12.74
N SER A 554 10.90 31.36 13.44
CA SER A 554 10.38 32.67 13.00
C SER A 554 10.99 33.07 11.66
N SER A 555 12.32 33.00 11.53
CA SER A 555 13.03 33.33 10.30
C SER A 555 12.62 32.44 9.12
N ARG A 556 12.44 31.13 9.36
CA ARG A 556 11.96 30.18 8.34
C ARG A 556 10.54 30.51 7.89
N ILE A 557 9.63 30.80 8.81
CA ILE A 557 8.25 31.13 8.48
C ILE A 557 8.18 32.48 7.76
N ASP A 558 8.97 33.48 8.15
CA ASP A 558 9.08 34.75 7.43
C ASP A 558 9.63 34.54 6.00
N ALA A 559 10.61 33.67 5.81
CA ALA A 559 11.15 33.33 4.49
C ALA A 559 10.12 32.63 3.60
N VAL A 560 9.34 31.70 4.17
CA VAL A 560 8.23 31.04 3.45
C VAL A 560 7.11 32.05 3.14
N ALA A 561 6.76 32.92 4.08
CA ALA A 561 5.79 33.99 3.87
C ALA A 561 6.25 34.94 2.75
N ALA A 562 7.54 35.24 2.64
CA ALA A 562 8.10 36.02 1.54
C ALA A 562 7.93 35.30 0.19
N ARG A 563 8.17 33.98 0.11
CA ARG A 563 7.92 33.17 -1.11
C ARG A 563 6.45 33.15 -1.50
N VAL A 564 5.55 32.98 -0.53
CA VAL A 564 4.10 33.00 -0.75
C VAL A 564 3.65 34.38 -1.22
N GLN A 565 4.18 35.46 -0.63
CA GLN A 565 3.95 36.83 -1.09
C GLN A 565 4.42 37.02 -2.54
N THR A 566 5.59 36.50 -2.91
CA THR A 566 6.10 36.55 -4.30
C THR A 566 5.18 35.76 -5.23
N ALA A 567 4.71 34.58 -4.83
CA ALA A 567 3.77 33.78 -5.63
C ALA A 567 2.41 34.48 -5.83
N ILE A 568 1.88 35.15 -4.79
CA ILE A 568 0.67 35.97 -4.90
C ILE A 568 0.89 37.14 -5.86
N SER A 569 2.03 37.82 -5.76
CA SER A 569 2.41 38.88 -6.70
C SER A 569 2.57 38.36 -8.13
N MET A 570 3.15 37.17 -8.32
CA MET A 570 3.27 36.49 -9.63
C MET A 570 1.90 36.12 -10.20
N GLY A 571 0.95 35.72 -9.35
CA GLY A 571 -0.45 35.46 -9.72
C GLY A 571 -1.16 36.73 -10.19
N LYS A 572 -0.98 37.85 -9.48
CA LYS A 572 -1.47 39.19 -9.88
C LYS A 572 -0.79 39.66 -11.18
N LEU A 573 0.51 39.41 -11.33
CA LEU A 573 1.26 39.69 -12.54
C LEU A 573 0.73 38.89 -13.73
N LYS A 574 0.47 37.58 -13.59
CA LYS A 574 -0.19 36.76 -14.63
C LYS A 574 -1.55 37.32 -15.06
N GLN A 575 -2.33 37.81 -14.10
CA GLN A 575 -3.63 38.41 -14.36
C GLN A 575 -3.52 39.74 -15.11
N ASN A 576 -2.56 40.59 -14.73
CA ASN A 576 -2.25 41.85 -15.41
C ASN A 576 -1.63 41.61 -16.79
N MET A 577 -0.72 40.65 -16.93
CA MET A 577 -0.12 40.22 -18.20
C MET A 577 -1.19 39.69 -19.16
N SER A 578 -2.19 38.95 -18.68
CA SER A 578 -3.32 38.54 -19.52
C SER A 578 -4.10 39.75 -20.05
N GLY A 579 -4.23 40.81 -19.26
CA GLY A 579 -4.81 42.09 -19.70
C GLY A 579 -3.95 42.82 -20.72
N VAL A 580 -2.63 42.88 -20.51
CA VAL A 580 -1.67 43.52 -21.42
C VAL A 580 -1.56 42.76 -22.75
N VAL A 581 -1.54 41.42 -22.72
CA VAL A 581 -1.52 40.56 -23.92
C VAL A 581 -2.80 40.76 -24.75
N LYS A 582 -3.97 40.82 -24.10
CA LYS A 582 -5.24 41.15 -24.78
C LYS A 582 -5.26 42.57 -25.34
N GLY A 583 -4.64 43.52 -24.63
CA GLY A 583 -4.47 44.90 -25.11
C GLY A 583 -3.49 44.98 -26.29
N MET A 584 -2.43 44.18 -26.28
CA MET A 584 -1.46 44.06 -27.38
C MET A 584 -2.09 43.50 -28.63
N ASP A 585 -2.92 42.45 -28.56
CA ASP A 585 -3.66 41.94 -29.74
C ASP A 585 -4.47 43.07 -30.40
N HIS A 586 -5.17 43.88 -29.59
CA HIS A 586 -5.97 45.01 -30.09
C HIS A 586 -5.12 46.16 -30.66
N VAL A 587 -3.94 46.42 -30.08
CA VAL A 587 -3.02 47.47 -30.55
C VAL A 587 -2.24 47.02 -31.80
N MET A 588 -1.87 45.74 -31.89
CA MET A 588 -1.21 45.12 -33.03
C MET A 588 -2.12 45.12 -34.27
N ASP A 589 -3.43 44.88 -34.10
CA ASP A 589 -4.43 45.03 -35.17
C ASP A 589 -4.56 46.47 -35.70
N SER A 590 -4.22 47.47 -34.88
CA SER A 590 -4.31 48.90 -35.23
C SER A 590 -3.03 49.51 -35.81
N MET A 591 -1.92 48.75 -35.86
CA MET A 591 -0.57 49.16 -36.32
C MET A 591 -0.08 50.55 -35.84
N ASN A 592 -0.42 50.96 -34.60
CA ASN A 592 0.08 52.22 -34.03
C ASN A 592 1.42 52.01 -33.29
N VAL A 593 2.52 52.31 -33.97
CA VAL A 593 3.90 52.05 -33.52
C VAL A 593 4.26 52.75 -32.21
N GLU A 594 3.75 53.96 -31.95
CA GLU A 594 3.98 54.68 -30.68
C GLU A 594 3.31 53.98 -29.49
N LYS A 595 2.07 53.51 -29.66
CA LYS A 595 1.36 52.75 -28.61
C LYS A 595 2.05 51.42 -28.32
N ILE A 596 2.57 50.76 -29.34
CA ILE A 596 3.33 49.50 -29.20
C ILE A 596 4.59 49.73 -28.36
N SER A 597 5.37 50.78 -28.65
CA SER A 597 6.57 51.13 -27.88
C SER A 597 6.23 51.41 -26.40
N SER A 598 5.22 52.23 -26.14
CA SER A 598 4.82 52.54 -24.75
C SER A 598 4.33 51.32 -23.95
N THR A 599 3.72 50.35 -24.63
CA THR A 599 3.23 49.12 -24.01
C THR A 599 4.39 48.15 -23.73
N MET A 600 5.39 48.12 -24.60
CA MET A 600 6.64 47.37 -24.39
C MET A 600 7.47 47.94 -23.24
N ASP A 601 7.61 49.25 -23.14
CA ASP A 601 8.31 49.91 -22.02
C ASP A 601 7.61 49.62 -20.67
N GLN A 602 6.28 49.56 -20.67
CA GLN A 602 5.50 49.16 -19.49
C GLN A 602 5.69 47.67 -19.13
N PHE A 603 5.88 46.82 -20.13
CA PHE A 603 6.13 45.39 -19.95
C PHE A 603 7.53 45.15 -19.36
N GLU A 604 8.55 45.83 -19.88
CA GLU A 604 9.94 45.72 -19.44
C GLU A 604 10.12 46.19 -17.98
N LYS A 605 9.48 47.31 -17.63
CA LYS A 605 9.50 47.86 -16.27
C LYS A 605 8.84 46.93 -15.22
N GLN A 606 7.92 46.06 -15.63
CA GLN A 606 7.32 45.05 -14.73
C GLN A 606 8.23 43.83 -14.50
N PHE A 607 9.18 43.57 -15.39
CA PHE A 607 10.15 42.48 -15.26
C PHE A 607 11.37 42.85 -14.41
N GLU A 608 11.91 44.07 -14.57
CA GLU A 608 13.09 44.53 -13.81
C GLU A 608 12.86 44.56 -12.28
N ASP A 609 11.65 44.90 -11.83
CA ASP A 609 11.31 44.98 -10.40
C ASP A 609 11.21 43.59 -9.71
N LEU A 610 11.21 42.51 -10.50
CA LEU A 610 11.09 41.12 -10.04
C LEU A 610 12.45 40.46 -9.79
N ASP A 611 13.45 40.71 -10.63
CA ASP A 611 14.81 40.13 -10.51
C ASP A 611 15.58 40.68 -9.29
N VAL A 612 15.38 41.95 -8.96
CA VAL A 612 15.98 42.60 -7.77
C VAL A 612 15.55 41.93 -6.46
N ARG A 613 14.38 41.28 -6.44
CA ARG A 613 13.85 40.61 -5.24
C ARG A 613 14.29 39.15 -5.09
N SER A 614 14.60 38.45 -6.18
CA SER A 614 15.09 37.06 -6.13
C SER A 614 16.52 36.96 -5.58
N ALA A 615 17.40 37.91 -5.94
CA ALA A 615 18.80 37.93 -5.46
C ALA A 615 18.92 38.14 -3.94
N TYR A 616 17.95 38.83 -3.32
CA TYR A 616 17.92 39.03 -1.86
C TYR A 616 17.52 37.77 -1.08
N MET A 617 16.89 36.78 -1.73
CA MET A 617 16.34 35.59 -1.08
C MET A 617 17.34 34.42 -1.01
N GLU A 618 18.33 34.35 -1.90
CA GLU A 618 19.38 33.32 -1.90
C GLU A 618 20.36 33.48 -0.73
N SER A 619 20.62 34.72 -0.30
CA SER A 619 21.56 35.02 0.79
C SER A 619 21.09 34.52 2.17
N ALA A 620 19.80 34.26 2.37
CA ALA A 620 19.22 33.88 3.66
C ALA A 620 19.24 32.37 3.97
N MET A 621 19.76 31.52 3.07
CA MET A 621 19.54 30.06 3.10
C MET A 621 20.69 29.19 3.64
N ASN A 622 21.79 29.75 4.13
CA ASN A 622 22.92 28.96 4.62
C ASN A 622 23.09 29.06 6.15
N SER A 623 22.54 28.11 6.91
CA SER A 623 23.19 27.52 8.11
C SER A 623 22.32 26.48 8.87
N THR A 624 23.07 25.60 9.53
CA THR A 624 22.83 24.20 9.90
C THR A 624 22.03 23.96 11.20
N THR A 625 21.55 22.72 11.32
CA THR A 625 20.81 22.03 12.39
C THR A 625 21.42 22.15 13.81
N ALA A 626 20.59 22.33 14.84
CA ALA A 626 21.00 22.29 16.25
C ALA A 626 20.58 20.97 16.92
N GLY A 627 21.57 20.21 17.41
CA GLY A 627 21.41 19.02 18.25
C GLY A 627 21.52 19.35 19.75
N ALA A 628 21.21 18.35 20.59
CA ALA A 628 21.07 18.45 22.05
C ALA A 628 22.31 18.96 22.81
N THR A 629 22.08 19.55 23.99
CA THR A 629 23.08 20.24 24.83
C THR A 629 23.99 19.27 25.61
N PRO A 630 25.31 19.28 25.39
CA PRO A 630 26.31 18.52 26.16
C PRO A 630 26.55 19.09 27.57
N ALA A 631 26.99 18.24 28.51
CA ALA A 631 27.26 18.59 29.91
C ALA A 631 28.36 19.66 30.07
N ASP A 632 29.36 19.65 29.18
CA ASP A 632 30.52 20.55 29.16
C ASP A 632 30.11 22.04 29.08
N GLN A 633 28.98 22.33 28.42
CA GLN A 633 28.48 23.70 28.26
C GLN A 633 27.92 24.30 29.56
N VAL A 634 27.58 23.47 30.55
CA VAL A 634 27.04 23.92 31.84
C VAL A 634 28.17 24.47 32.71
N ASP A 635 29.27 23.73 32.82
CA ASP A 635 30.42 24.13 33.63
C ASP A 635 31.11 25.37 33.05
N ASP A 636 31.24 25.46 31.71
CA ASP A 636 31.76 26.64 31.01
C ASP A 636 30.94 27.91 31.31
N LEU A 637 29.60 27.79 31.39
CA LEU A 637 28.74 28.94 31.67
C LEU A 637 28.87 29.41 33.13
N ILE A 638 29.05 28.48 34.07
CA ILE A 638 29.27 28.81 35.48
C ILE A 638 30.60 29.55 35.64
N GLN A 639 31.67 29.06 35.01
CA GLN A 639 33.00 29.69 35.02
C GLN A 639 32.95 31.09 34.41
N MET A 640 32.34 31.24 33.23
CA MET A 640 32.21 32.54 32.56
C MET A 640 31.46 33.57 33.41
N VAL A 641 30.40 33.17 34.12
CA VAL A 641 29.62 34.08 34.98
C VAL A 641 30.39 34.43 36.25
N ALA A 642 31.19 33.51 36.79
CA ALA A 642 32.06 33.78 37.93
C ALA A 642 33.18 34.77 37.56
N ASP A 643 33.88 34.54 36.45
CA ASP A 643 34.97 35.37 35.95
C ASP A 643 34.50 36.80 35.62
N GLN A 644 33.37 36.94 34.91
CA GLN A 644 32.80 38.25 34.55
C GLN A 644 32.36 39.09 35.76
N ASN A 645 32.18 38.47 36.92
CA ASN A 645 31.73 39.14 38.14
C ASN A 645 32.79 39.13 39.25
N GLY A 646 34.02 38.69 38.95
CA GLY A 646 35.13 38.65 39.92
C GLY A 646 34.88 37.72 41.11
N LEU A 647 34.12 36.63 40.92
CA LEU A 647 33.77 35.68 41.96
C LEU A 647 34.71 34.46 41.92
N VAL A 648 35.23 34.05 43.08
CA VAL A 648 36.08 32.86 43.20
C VAL A 648 35.18 31.64 43.40
N ILE A 649 35.25 30.67 42.50
CA ILE A 649 34.55 29.38 42.66
C ILE A 649 35.31 28.56 43.69
N ALA A 650 34.70 28.32 44.84
CA ALA A 650 35.29 27.48 45.88
C ALA A 650 35.37 26.03 45.37
N GLY A 651 36.58 25.60 44.99
CA GLY A 651 36.84 24.25 44.48
C GLY A 651 38.08 24.09 43.59
N GLN A 652 38.79 25.17 43.22
CA GLN A 652 40.03 25.07 42.44
C GLN A 652 41.19 25.81 43.13
N LEU A 653 41.72 25.19 44.19
CA LEU A 653 43.09 25.36 44.64
C LEU A 653 43.48 24.01 45.26
N ASP A 654 44.19 23.19 44.48
CA ASP A 654 45.25 22.28 44.94
C ASP A 654 45.78 21.53 43.70
N ASP A 655 46.74 22.15 43.03
CA ASP A 655 48.03 21.55 42.65
C ASP A 655 48.70 22.37 41.54
N ALA A 656 49.29 23.48 41.96
CA ALA A 656 50.38 24.11 41.23
C ALA A 656 51.63 24.06 42.13
N GLY A 657 52.48 23.05 41.90
CA GLY A 657 53.92 23.19 42.03
C GLY A 657 54.65 22.13 42.85
N SER A 658 55.36 21.24 42.16
CA SER A 658 56.82 21.10 42.38
C SER A 658 57.46 20.18 41.34
N VAL A 659 58.49 20.71 40.68
CA VAL A 659 59.44 20.00 39.83
C VAL A 659 60.39 19.17 40.71
N GLY A 660 60.68 17.92 40.35
CA GLY A 660 61.81 17.18 40.92
C GLY A 660 61.76 15.65 40.83
N THR A 661 62.10 15.12 39.65
CA THR A 661 62.88 13.88 39.36
C THR A 661 62.72 12.57 40.16
N GLU A 662 62.52 11.51 39.35
CA GLU A 662 62.89 10.07 39.47
C GLU A 662 61.82 9.02 39.88
N LEU A 663 61.65 8.06 38.95
CA LEU A 663 60.93 6.77 38.98
C LEU A 663 61.69 5.72 39.85
N PRO A 664 61.11 4.55 40.26
CA PRO A 664 60.12 3.72 39.54
C PRO A 664 58.98 3.03 40.33
N LEU A 665 58.08 2.42 39.53
CA LEU A 665 56.83 1.68 39.81
C LEU A 665 56.97 0.30 40.50
N GLN A 666 55.93 -0.11 41.25
CA GLN A 666 55.15 -1.38 41.21
C GLN A 666 54.31 -1.53 42.51
N ALA A 667 53.16 -2.21 42.64
CA ALA A 667 52.05 -2.70 41.79
C ALA A 667 51.08 -3.50 42.69
N SER A 668 49.75 -3.48 42.43
CA SER A 668 48.80 -4.63 42.41
C SER A 668 47.38 -4.10 42.11
N ALA A 669 46.86 -4.26 40.87
CA ALA A 669 45.99 -5.34 40.32
C ALA A 669 44.51 -5.27 40.80
N ALA A 670 43.42 -5.33 40.02
CA ALA A 670 43.02 -5.40 38.58
C ALA A 670 41.44 -5.37 38.56
N PRO A 671 40.68 -5.52 37.44
CA PRO A 671 40.69 -4.85 36.12
C PRO A 671 39.30 -4.33 35.64
N SER A 672 39.23 -3.48 34.60
CA SER A 672 37.99 -3.10 33.87
C SER A 672 38.12 -3.27 32.34
N LYS A 673 36.99 -3.59 31.70
CA LYS A 673 36.79 -4.23 30.37
C LYS A 673 37.10 -3.41 29.10
N THR A 674 37.94 -2.38 29.15
CA THR A 674 38.06 -1.42 28.03
C THR A 674 39.22 -1.72 27.05
N ASP A 675 40.13 -2.63 27.39
CA ASP A 675 41.37 -2.86 26.63
C ASP A 675 41.33 -3.94 25.53
N GLU A 676 40.27 -4.75 25.47
CA GLU A 676 40.20 -5.88 24.52
C GLU A 676 39.86 -5.42 23.08
N LEU A 677 39.19 -4.28 22.92
CA LEU A 677 38.79 -3.74 21.62
C LEU A 677 39.96 -3.04 20.91
N SER A 678 40.80 -2.35 21.69
CA SER A 678 41.98 -1.61 21.24
C SER A 678 43.05 -2.54 20.67
N ALA A 679 43.23 -3.71 21.30
CA ALA A 679 44.20 -4.73 20.88
C ALA A 679 43.79 -5.45 19.58
N ARG A 680 42.49 -5.68 19.37
CA ARG A 680 41.98 -6.29 18.11
C ARG A 680 42.10 -5.37 16.90
N LEU A 681 41.95 -4.05 17.08
CA LEU A 681 42.09 -3.05 16.02
C LEU A 681 43.55 -2.84 15.58
N ALA A 682 44.52 -3.06 16.48
CA ALA A 682 45.94 -2.96 16.16
C ALA A 682 46.47 -4.18 15.36
N ALA A 683 45.91 -5.38 15.59
CA ALA A 683 46.29 -6.60 14.87
C ALA A 683 45.85 -6.60 13.39
N LEU A 684 44.77 -5.90 13.04
CA LEU A 684 44.25 -5.78 11.66
C LEU A 684 44.98 -4.75 10.80
N ARG A 685 45.85 -3.91 11.38
CA ARG A 685 46.63 -2.90 10.64
C ARG A 685 48.03 -3.37 10.22
N LYS A 686 48.39 -4.63 10.48
CA LYS A 686 49.70 -5.23 10.14
C LYS A 686 49.60 -6.55 9.34
N ALA A 687 48.47 -6.81 8.67
CA ALA A 687 48.33 -7.92 7.72
C ALA A 687 48.37 -7.40 6.28
#